data_AF-A0A450SB91-F1
#
_entry.id   AF-A0A450SB91-F1
#
_cell.length_a   1.000
_cell.length_b   1.000
_cell.length_c   1.000
_cell.angle_alpha   90.00
_cell.angle_beta   90.00
_cell.angle_gamma   90.00
#
_symmetry.space_group_name_H-M   'P 1'
#
loop_
_entity.id
_entity.type
_entity.pdbx_description
1 polymer ?
#
loop_
_entity_poly.entity_id
_entity_poly.type
_entity_poly.pdbx_seq_one_letter_code
_entity_poly.pdbx_strand_id
1 'polypeptide(L)'
;MSDSSLNEPREHFQNKAIPWLSDFDQDPDRALHDMLRGVASVGHLIGSDPDKLLLDWLRGFGPQSPYARLLNEALTRWIENHWGDPLLPDTGPGISGDATMTSLAWLRVIDTIAASPLPDPREDITPREYPLFGAATRLREKMLADRRFLDNMTEARSHDPQGRAWIALANHQTDRALLEEWWRLLSLSPDEPWYRGQYGLMGLRRLPPENPAFKDSFSKELAEGLGRFGEALWRRSREGWLSEEAARAEFSTIARLTMARGDFSDRWRGYWRHFAGRHRDGDLLQWLSISEFGSSKPGRGKSQWVQEPIWEDRVQALARSLKQPKKETIAQAKKLLVEQRHYADATGNTSFLVRTAGRFSGSIRIADPNQALTWARMAKGADPWNAHAWTNEAAALFSLGRRDQALGVYGEAILRFPENDVARNGYAEVLKSLDRLDEALAAYGETKERFPEDAVARNGYEGVLRAKQQRATGIKEEMPIYEPKARMDKSIQLKTTEWDITTGIRAKEGATLVRSPESSYLAPPERSALGSEEITRLVTDAYLIRRWAREGKEDDPWLNTGMQRDRARDLLAQLSAEEGHDPLVAGETGMLSLATGDRQRALELLRIAVERFPGSPRVRYALARAEREEAMATEDAAAMTPRQWKKLVRLDRHLFPLQWLGPLLFQVRFPDSDSALQGNIQELADWLRPGFASRNGADPSFYTWWRKAVYPLLFGAADLSERPDMGRIRGHARANYRALVAKEEELVYRHARR
;
A
#
# COMPACT_ATOMS: atom_id res chain seq x y z
N MET A 1 -38.39 -11.38 29.02
CA MET A 1 -38.55 -10.03 28.47
C MET A 1 -37.23 -9.68 27.79
N SER A 2 -37.22 -9.85 26.48
CA SER A 2 -36.06 -9.76 25.59
C SER A 2 -36.02 -8.38 24.95
N ASP A 3 -35.20 -7.48 25.48
CA ASP A 3 -34.84 -6.25 24.77
C ASP A 3 -33.85 -6.60 23.65
N SER A 4 -34.38 -6.90 22.46
CA SER A 4 -33.61 -7.04 21.23
C SER A 4 -33.16 -5.64 20.78
N SER A 5 -31.86 -5.35 20.96
CA SER A 5 -31.28 -4.01 20.82
C SER A 5 -30.97 -3.58 19.38
N LEU A 6 -31.17 -4.44 18.40
CA LEU A 6 -31.01 -4.15 16.97
C LEU A 6 -32.32 -4.29 16.17
N ASN A 7 -33.48 -4.01 16.80
CA ASN A 7 -34.79 -4.00 16.09
C ASN A 7 -35.12 -2.69 15.34
N GLU A 8 -34.35 -1.62 15.50
CA GLU A 8 -34.48 -0.34 14.75
C GLU A 8 -33.97 -0.29 13.28
N PRO A 9 -33.23 -1.26 12.70
CA PRO A 9 -32.81 -1.21 11.29
C PRO A 9 -33.98 -1.23 10.30
N ARG A 10 -35.17 -1.74 10.69
CA ARG A 10 -36.32 -1.82 9.79
C ARG A 10 -36.85 -0.45 9.38
N GLU A 11 -36.79 0.53 10.28
CA GLU A 11 -37.17 1.92 9.96
C GLU A 11 -36.08 2.62 9.12
N HIS A 12 -34.80 2.34 9.38
CA HIS A 12 -33.68 2.97 8.67
C HIS A 12 -33.49 2.45 7.23
N PHE A 13 -33.79 1.17 6.96
CA PHE A 13 -33.56 0.53 5.65
C PHE A 13 -34.83 0.32 4.81
N GLN A 14 -35.93 1.03 5.09
CA GLN A 14 -37.16 0.99 4.29
C GLN A 14 -37.61 -0.44 3.90
N ASN A 15 -37.71 -1.36 4.88
CA ASN A 15 -38.10 -2.76 4.69
C ASN A 15 -37.16 -3.68 3.87
N LYS A 16 -35.91 -3.30 3.58
CA LYS A 16 -34.89 -4.25 3.07
C LYS A 16 -34.07 -4.83 4.22
N ALA A 17 -34.43 -6.02 4.68
CA ALA A 17 -33.67 -6.71 5.72
C ALA A 17 -32.23 -6.99 5.24
N ILE A 18 -31.23 -6.53 5.99
CA ILE A 18 -29.82 -6.89 5.77
C ILE A 18 -29.54 -8.11 6.66
N PRO A 19 -29.35 -9.32 6.09
CA PRO A 19 -29.20 -10.56 6.87
C PRO A 19 -28.08 -10.46 7.91
N TRP A 20 -26.94 -9.90 7.50
CA TRP A 20 -25.78 -9.72 8.37
C TRP A 20 -26.07 -8.96 9.67
N LEU A 21 -26.92 -7.91 9.67
CA LEU A 21 -27.21 -7.17 10.91
C LEU A 21 -27.96 -8.03 11.93
N SER A 22 -28.80 -8.96 11.45
CA SER A 22 -29.49 -9.93 12.31
C SER A 22 -28.52 -10.99 12.81
N ASP A 23 -27.63 -11.49 11.95
CA ASP A 23 -26.61 -12.47 12.32
C ASP A 23 -25.63 -11.86 13.34
N PHE A 24 -25.29 -10.59 13.18
CA PHE A 24 -24.40 -9.85 14.07
C PHE A 24 -25.04 -9.55 15.44
N ASP A 25 -26.37 -9.40 15.54
CA ASP A 25 -27.07 -9.30 16.84
C ASP A 25 -27.05 -10.64 17.60
N GLN A 26 -27.08 -11.77 16.87
CA GLN A 26 -27.17 -13.12 17.45
C GLN A 26 -25.80 -13.73 17.78
N ASP A 27 -24.84 -13.61 16.86
CA ASP A 27 -23.48 -14.12 16.97
C ASP A 27 -22.49 -13.08 16.42
N PRO A 28 -22.15 -12.04 17.21
CA PRO A 28 -21.29 -10.94 16.78
C PRO A 28 -19.91 -11.42 16.34
N ASP A 29 -19.36 -12.43 17.00
CA ASP A 29 -17.99 -12.89 16.77
C ASP A 29 -17.88 -13.62 15.43
N ARG A 30 -18.81 -14.54 15.15
CA ARG A 30 -18.88 -15.23 13.85
C ARG A 30 -19.22 -14.27 12.72
N ALA A 31 -20.24 -13.44 12.88
CA ALA A 31 -20.68 -12.53 11.83
C ALA A 31 -19.60 -11.49 11.49
N LEU A 32 -18.87 -10.97 12.49
CA LEU A 32 -17.72 -10.12 12.27
C LEU A 32 -16.58 -10.86 11.58
N HIS A 33 -16.27 -12.09 12.00
CA HIS A 33 -15.22 -12.90 11.38
C HIS A 33 -15.49 -13.13 9.88
N ASP A 34 -16.72 -13.52 9.52
CA ASP A 34 -17.14 -13.70 8.12
C ASP A 34 -17.12 -12.37 7.34
N MET A 35 -17.48 -11.26 7.98
CA MET A 35 -17.42 -9.91 7.38
C MET A 35 -16.00 -9.49 7.06
N LEU A 36 -15.07 -9.63 8.01
CA LEU A 36 -13.67 -9.26 7.84
C LEU A 36 -12.98 -10.13 6.77
N ARG A 37 -13.42 -11.38 6.62
CA ARG A 37 -13.02 -12.28 5.52
C ARG A 37 -13.75 -12.00 4.20
N GLY A 38 -14.71 -11.09 4.16
CA GLY A 38 -15.47 -10.77 2.94
C GLY A 38 -16.37 -11.91 2.44
N VAL A 39 -16.73 -12.87 3.30
CA VAL A 39 -17.63 -13.99 2.98
C VAL A 39 -19.03 -13.82 3.61
N ALA A 40 -19.24 -12.72 4.35
CA ALA A 40 -20.52 -12.40 4.98
C ALA A 40 -21.67 -12.18 3.98
N SER A 41 -22.86 -12.65 4.36
CA SER A 41 -24.10 -12.41 3.61
C SER A 41 -24.68 -11.02 3.90
N VAL A 42 -24.25 -10.02 3.12
CA VAL A 42 -24.69 -8.62 3.26
C VAL A 42 -25.86 -8.24 2.33
N GLY A 43 -26.51 -9.22 1.70
CA GLY A 43 -27.68 -9.02 0.84
C GLY A 43 -27.39 -8.16 -0.38
N HIS A 44 -28.10 -7.05 -0.57
CA HIS A 44 -27.92 -6.17 -1.74
C HIS A 44 -26.64 -5.32 -1.69
N LEU A 45 -25.85 -5.41 -0.61
CA LEU A 45 -24.59 -4.70 -0.44
C LEU A 45 -23.36 -5.55 -0.83
N ILE A 46 -23.59 -6.71 -1.47
CA ILE A 46 -22.52 -7.57 -2.00
C ILE A 46 -21.64 -6.75 -2.94
N GLY A 47 -20.31 -6.78 -2.71
CA GLY A 47 -19.32 -6.01 -3.47
C GLY A 47 -18.87 -4.70 -2.81
N SER A 48 -19.47 -4.29 -1.69
CA SER A 48 -18.97 -3.19 -0.87
C SER A 48 -17.82 -3.64 0.05
N ASP A 49 -16.86 -2.74 0.30
CA ASP A 49 -15.76 -3.03 1.23
C ASP A 49 -16.27 -3.25 2.66
N PRO A 50 -15.90 -4.39 3.31
CA PRO A 50 -16.42 -4.72 4.63
C PRO A 50 -16.16 -3.69 5.73
N ASP A 51 -14.95 -3.16 5.82
CA ASP A 51 -14.57 -2.12 6.78
C ASP A 51 -15.35 -0.82 6.55
N LYS A 52 -15.61 -0.46 5.29
CA LYS A 52 -16.45 0.68 4.95
C LYS A 52 -17.89 0.49 5.41
N LEU A 53 -18.47 -0.70 5.23
CA LEU A 53 -19.81 -1.02 5.74
C LEU A 53 -19.87 -0.90 7.26
N LEU A 54 -18.89 -1.46 7.97
CA LEU A 54 -18.80 -1.36 9.43
C LEU A 54 -18.75 0.12 9.88
N LEU A 55 -17.96 0.95 9.18
CA LEU A 55 -17.84 2.38 9.46
C LEU A 55 -19.10 3.18 9.11
N ASP A 56 -19.76 2.86 8.00
CA ASP A 56 -20.97 3.56 7.56
C ASP A 56 -22.14 3.26 8.51
N TRP A 57 -22.27 2.02 9.00
CA TRP A 57 -23.22 1.70 10.05
C TRP A 57 -22.85 2.32 11.40
N LEU A 58 -21.56 2.36 11.76
CA LEU A 58 -21.11 3.05 12.97
C LEU A 58 -21.45 4.55 12.95
N ARG A 59 -21.31 5.22 11.79
CA ARG A 59 -21.70 6.62 11.59
C ARG A 59 -23.22 6.79 11.55
N GLY A 60 -23.93 5.87 10.90
CA GLY A 60 -25.38 5.93 10.72
C GLY A 60 -26.16 5.69 12.02
N PHE A 61 -25.80 4.66 12.78
CA PHE A 61 -26.41 4.36 14.08
C PHE A 61 -25.86 5.25 15.21
N GLY A 62 -24.65 5.78 15.03
CA GLY A 62 -24.01 6.68 15.99
C GLY A 62 -23.10 5.96 17.00
N PRO A 63 -22.18 6.71 17.63
CA PRO A 63 -21.08 6.15 18.43
C PRO A 63 -21.52 5.52 19.76
N GLN A 64 -22.70 5.88 20.28
CA GLN A 64 -23.26 5.33 21.52
C GLN A 64 -24.33 4.23 21.27
N SER A 65 -24.51 3.82 20.02
CA SER A 65 -25.50 2.81 19.65
C SER A 65 -25.19 1.43 20.23
N PRO A 66 -26.20 0.54 20.41
CA PRO A 66 -25.96 -0.87 20.70
C PRO A 66 -25.01 -1.53 19.69
N TYR A 67 -25.13 -1.16 18.41
CA TYR A 67 -24.22 -1.61 17.35
C TYR A 67 -22.76 -1.24 17.63
N ALA A 68 -22.48 0.01 18.00
CA ALA A 68 -21.12 0.47 18.30
C ALA A 68 -20.49 -0.30 19.47
N ARG A 69 -21.29 -0.63 20.50
CA ARG A 69 -20.86 -1.44 21.64
C ARG A 69 -20.55 -2.89 21.23
N LEU A 70 -21.47 -3.53 20.52
CA LEU A 70 -21.28 -4.90 20.02
C LEU A 70 -20.06 -5.00 19.10
N LEU A 71 -19.88 -4.04 18.18
CA LEU A 71 -18.73 -3.99 17.28
C LEU A 71 -17.42 -3.81 18.02
N ASN A 72 -17.37 -2.93 19.02
CA ASN A 72 -16.19 -2.76 19.86
C ASN A 72 -15.82 -4.06 20.59
N GLU A 73 -16.80 -4.72 21.21
CA GLU A 73 -16.58 -5.98 21.93
C GLU A 73 -16.15 -7.12 21.02
N ALA A 74 -16.81 -7.28 19.87
CA ALA A 74 -16.48 -8.31 18.89
C ALA A 74 -15.08 -8.09 18.30
N LEU A 75 -14.71 -6.86 17.92
CA LEU A 75 -13.35 -6.56 17.45
C LEU A 75 -12.30 -6.79 18.54
N THR A 76 -12.62 -6.46 19.80
CA THR A 76 -11.72 -6.72 20.94
C THR A 76 -11.43 -8.21 21.09
N ARG A 77 -12.47 -9.05 21.08
CA ARG A 77 -12.33 -10.52 21.16
C ARG A 77 -11.63 -11.09 19.93
N TRP A 78 -11.95 -10.58 18.74
CA TRP A 78 -11.33 -11.01 17.49
C TRP A 78 -9.80 -10.77 17.52
N ILE A 79 -9.35 -9.57 17.94
CA ILE A 79 -7.92 -9.28 18.07
C ILE A 79 -7.26 -10.19 19.10
N GLU A 80 -7.92 -10.44 20.24
CA GLU A 80 -7.38 -11.33 21.26
C GLU A 80 -7.18 -12.76 20.74
N ASN A 81 -8.19 -13.29 20.05
CA ASN A 81 -8.24 -14.69 19.64
C ASN A 81 -7.37 -15.03 18.44
N HIS A 82 -7.05 -14.05 17.59
CA HIS A 82 -6.33 -14.30 16.33
C HIS A 82 -4.91 -13.71 16.29
N TRP A 83 -4.49 -12.98 17.33
CA TRP A 83 -3.14 -12.43 17.35
C TRP A 83 -2.09 -13.53 17.43
N GLY A 84 -1.10 -13.49 16.53
CA GLY A 84 -0.05 -14.49 16.45
C GLY A 84 -0.41 -15.68 15.55
N ASP A 85 -1.67 -15.83 15.17
CA ASP A 85 -2.11 -16.82 14.19
C ASP A 85 -1.92 -16.26 12.78
N PRO A 86 -1.03 -16.85 11.96
CA PRO A 86 -0.77 -16.35 10.63
C PRO A 86 -1.92 -16.67 9.66
N LEU A 87 -2.85 -17.56 10.02
CA LEU A 87 -3.94 -18.00 9.15
C LEU A 87 -5.24 -18.02 9.93
N LEU A 88 -6.21 -17.22 9.51
CA LEU A 88 -7.54 -17.21 10.11
C LEU A 88 -8.28 -18.52 9.78
N PRO A 89 -8.95 -19.15 10.77
CA PRO A 89 -9.73 -20.35 10.54
C PRO A 89 -10.89 -20.07 9.57
N ASP A 90 -11.25 -21.02 8.73
CA ASP A 90 -12.47 -20.97 7.92
C ASP A 90 -13.66 -21.49 8.72
N THR A 91 -14.85 -20.97 8.43
CA THR A 91 -16.12 -21.42 9.05
C THR A 91 -16.74 -22.64 8.34
N GLY A 92 -16.10 -23.18 7.30
CA GLY A 92 -16.54 -24.36 6.54
C GLY A 92 -15.69 -25.62 6.78
N PRO A 93 -16.28 -26.83 6.73
CA PRO A 93 -15.52 -28.08 6.90
C PRO A 93 -14.56 -28.32 5.73
N GLY A 94 -13.27 -28.52 6.04
CA GLY A 94 -12.26 -28.97 5.08
C GLY A 94 -11.56 -27.86 4.27
N ILE A 95 -11.80 -26.58 4.58
CA ILE A 95 -11.08 -25.46 3.96
C ILE A 95 -10.16 -24.85 5.02
N SER A 96 -8.88 -24.69 4.70
CA SER A 96 -7.87 -24.06 5.55
C SER A 96 -7.67 -22.60 5.14
N GLY A 97 -7.46 -21.72 6.12
CA GLY A 97 -7.30 -20.28 5.94
C GLY A 97 -6.32 -19.85 4.84
N ASP A 98 -6.64 -18.72 4.20
CA ASP A 98 -5.87 -18.06 3.14
C ASP A 98 -5.02 -16.93 3.77
N ALA A 99 -3.76 -16.85 3.36
CA ALA A 99 -2.80 -15.89 3.88
C ALA A 99 -3.10 -14.46 3.40
N THR A 100 -3.40 -14.31 2.12
CA THR A 100 -3.87 -13.04 1.55
C THR A 100 -5.13 -12.55 2.27
N MET A 101 -6.10 -13.45 2.50
CA MET A 101 -7.33 -13.14 3.23
C MET A 101 -7.09 -12.79 4.69
N THR A 102 -6.14 -13.46 5.35
CA THR A 102 -5.75 -13.13 6.72
C THR A 102 -5.14 -11.74 6.80
N SER A 103 -4.22 -11.42 5.88
CA SER A 103 -3.61 -10.09 5.77
C SER A 103 -4.65 -9.00 5.51
N LEU A 104 -5.60 -9.25 4.61
CA LEU A 104 -6.71 -8.33 4.32
C LEU A 104 -7.67 -8.16 5.49
N ALA A 105 -8.00 -9.24 6.21
CA ALA A 105 -8.87 -9.17 7.38
C ALA A 105 -8.23 -8.33 8.50
N TRP A 106 -6.93 -8.49 8.76
CA TRP A 106 -6.20 -7.61 9.69
C TRP A 106 -6.21 -6.16 9.24
N LEU A 107 -6.01 -5.90 7.94
CA LEU A 107 -6.09 -4.55 7.39
C LEU A 107 -7.48 -3.93 7.63
N ARG A 108 -8.56 -4.67 7.36
CA ARG A 108 -9.96 -4.26 7.58
C ARG A 108 -10.26 -3.97 9.05
N VAL A 109 -9.81 -4.83 9.97
CA VAL A 109 -9.94 -4.59 11.42
C VAL A 109 -9.30 -3.27 11.81
N ILE A 110 -8.06 -3.07 11.37
CA ILE A 110 -7.26 -1.93 11.78
C ILE A 110 -7.77 -0.64 11.12
N ASP A 111 -8.17 -0.68 9.85
CA ASP A 111 -8.76 0.47 9.17
C ASP A 111 -10.13 0.84 9.76
N THR A 112 -10.94 -0.14 10.19
CA THR A 112 -12.17 0.11 10.95
C THR A 112 -11.89 0.86 12.26
N ILE A 113 -10.87 0.44 13.02
CA ILE A 113 -10.49 1.12 14.28
C ILE A 113 -9.86 2.49 14.01
N ALA A 114 -9.01 2.61 12.98
CA ALA A 114 -8.30 3.84 12.65
C ALA A 114 -9.26 4.93 12.15
N ALA A 115 -10.26 4.55 11.34
CA ALA A 115 -11.22 5.46 10.75
C ALA A 115 -12.52 5.60 11.57
N SER A 116 -12.60 4.98 12.75
CA SER A 116 -13.71 5.13 13.68
C SER A 116 -13.94 6.62 13.99
N PRO A 117 -15.18 7.11 14.05
CA PRO A 117 -15.47 8.51 14.32
C PRO A 117 -14.78 9.00 15.59
N LEU A 118 -14.02 10.09 15.46
CA LEU A 118 -13.45 10.80 16.60
C LEU A 118 -14.41 11.95 16.95
N PRO A 119 -14.82 12.11 18.22
CA PRO A 119 -15.64 13.23 18.65
C PRO A 119 -15.02 14.58 18.32
N ASP A 120 -15.86 15.61 18.18
CA ASP A 120 -15.39 16.97 17.98
C ASP A 120 -14.51 17.36 19.19
N PRO A 121 -13.29 17.91 18.98
CA PRO A 121 -12.46 18.42 20.08
C PRO A 121 -13.16 19.42 21.01
N ARG A 122 -14.28 20.01 20.57
CA ARG A 122 -15.15 20.93 21.33
C ARG A 122 -16.11 20.21 22.29
N GLU A 123 -16.31 18.91 22.11
CA GLU A 123 -17.11 18.08 23.02
C GLU A 123 -16.22 17.56 24.15
N ASP A 124 -16.73 17.62 25.39
CA ASP A 124 -16.00 17.21 26.60
C ASP A 124 -16.06 15.67 26.78
N ILE A 125 -15.79 14.95 25.68
CA ILE A 125 -15.84 13.49 25.62
C ILE A 125 -14.43 12.96 25.83
N THR A 126 -14.28 12.07 26.80
CA THR A 126 -13.00 11.43 27.10
C THR A 126 -12.68 10.40 26.02
N PRO A 127 -11.41 10.14 25.65
CA PRO A 127 -11.12 9.17 24.60
C PRO A 127 -11.59 7.73 24.91
N ARG A 128 -11.87 7.42 26.19
CA ARG A 128 -12.48 6.15 26.62
C ARG A 128 -13.93 5.98 26.16
N GLU A 129 -14.60 7.06 25.80
CA GLU A 129 -15.96 7.10 25.30
C GLU A 129 -16.01 7.07 23.76
N TYR A 130 -14.84 6.99 23.09
CA TYR A 130 -14.76 6.86 21.64
C TYR A 130 -15.29 5.49 21.21
N PRO A 131 -16.00 5.41 20.05
CA PRO A 131 -16.37 4.12 19.50
C PRO A 131 -15.12 3.29 19.23
N LEU A 132 -15.19 1.99 19.52
CA LEU A 132 -14.12 1.01 19.31
C LEU A 132 -12.86 1.18 20.21
N PHE A 133 -12.95 1.96 21.30
CA PHE A 133 -11.83 2.17 22.23
C PHE A 133 -11.26 0.88 22.85
N GLY A 134 -12.13 -0.10 23.14
CA GLY A 134 -11.72 -1.41 23.68
C GLY A 134 -10.85 -2.18 22.68
N ALA A 135 -11.26 -2.18 21.41
CA ALA A 135 -10.51 -2.82 20.33
C ALA A 135 -9.17 -2.13 20.10
N ALA A 136 -9.14 -0.79 20.12
CA ALA A 136 -7.89 -0.02 20.03
C ALA A 136 -6.94 -0.29 21.21
N THR A 137 -7.47 -0.41 22.43
CA THR A 137 -6.69 -0.75 23.63
C THR A 137 -6.08 -2.14 23.52
N ARG A 138 -6.86 -3.12 23.07
CA ARG A 138 -6.37 -4.48 22.86
C ARG A 138 -5.32 -4.56 21.76
N LEU A 139 -5.54 -3.85 20.65
CA LEU A 139 -4.55 -3.71 19.58
C LEU A 139 -3.23 -3.14 20.11
N ARG A 140 -3.30 -2.13 20.98
CA ARG A 140 -2.12 -1.52 21.62
C ARG A 140 -1.32 -2.53 22.42
N GLU A 141 -1.98 -3.28 23.30
CA GLU A 141 -1.34 -4.29 24.16
C GLU A 141 -0.60 -5.33 23.32
N LYS A 142 -1.27 -5.86 22.29
CA LYS A 142 -0.70 -6.87 21.40
C LYS A 142 0.45 -6.33 20.55
N MET A 143 0.32 -5.12 20.00
CA MET A 143 1.38 -4.45 19.24
C MET A 143 2.65 -4.23 20.07
N LEU A 144 2.50 -3.83 21.34
CA LEU A 144 3.65 -3.62 22.22
C LEU A 144 4.31 -4.93 22.65
N ALA A 145 3.54 -6.03 22.72
CA ALA A 145 4.05 -7.37 23.02
C ALA A 145 4.81 -7.99 21.85
N ASP A 146 4.28 -7.91 20.62
CA ASP A 146 4.92 -8.44 19.42
C ASP A 146 4.67 -7.54 18.20
N ARG A 147 5.62 -6.65 17.92
CA ARG A 147 5.58 -5.78 16.73
C ARG A 147 5.69 -6.56 15.42
N ARG A 148 6.35 -7.73 15.40
CA ARG A 148 6.70 -8.43 14.16
C ARG A 148 5.48 -9.06 13.49
N PHE A 149 4.45 -9.40 14.26
CA PHE A 149 3.26 -10.05 13.75
C PHE A 149 2.61 -9.30 12.57
N LEU A 150 2.21 -8.04 12.76
CA LEU A 150 1.62 -7.22 11.68
C LEU A 150 2.66 -6.77 10.64
N ASP A 151 3.92 -6.60 11.04
CA ASP A 151 4.98 -6.22 10.11
C ASP A 151 5.26 -7.32 9.07
N ASN A 152 5.13 -8.59 9.47
CA ASN A 152 5.24 -9.75 8.57
C ASN A 152 4.16 -9.77 7.48
N MET A 153 3.04 -9.08 7.69
CA MET A 153 1.95 -8.90 6.71
C MET A 153 2.15 -7.64 5.84
N THR A 154 3.19 -6.85 6.11
CA THR A 154 3.47 -5.63 5.35
C THR A 154 4.12 -5.98 4.02
N GLU A 155 3.52 -5.49 2.94
CA GLU A 155 4.00 -5.66 1.58
C GLU A 155 4.49 -4.33 0.99
N ALA A 156 3.71 -3.26 1.19
CA ALA A 156 3.98 -1.91 0.71
C ALA A 156 3.17 -0.89 1.51
N ARG A 157 3.39 0.42 1.29
CA ARG A 157 2.65 1.49 1.99
C ARG A 157 1.12 1.36 1.89
N SER A 158 0.62 0.83 0.78
CA SER A 158 -0.81 0.59 0.53
C SER A 158 -1.37 -0.65 1.24
N HIS A 159 -0.50 -1.55 1.68
CA HIS A 159 -0.82 -2.80 2.35
C HIS A 159 0.16 -2.99 3.51
N ASP A 160 0.01 -2.13 4.51
CA ASP A 160 0.84 -2.04 5.71
C ASP A 160 -0.03 -2.08 6.97
N PRO A 161 -0.48 -3.27 7.41
CA PRO A 161 -1.32 -3.41 8.60
C PRO A 161 -0.67 -2.79 9.84
N GLN A 162 0.65 -2.90 10.01
CA GLN A 162 1.34 -2.32 11.15
C GLN A 162 1.35 -0.78 11.11
N GLY A 163 1.60 -0.20 9.94
CA GLY A 163 1.51 1.24 9.71
C GLY A 163 0.12 1.78 10.00
N ARG A 164 -0.93 1.08 9.55
CA ARG A 164 -2.33 1.40 9.88
C ARG A 164 -2.60 1.29 11.37
N ALA A 165 -2.01 0.31 12.05
CA ALA A 165 -2.19 0.15 13.49
C ALA A 165 -1.63 1.33 14.26
N TRP A 166 -0.47 1.87 13.87
CA TRP A 166 0.05 3.11 14.45
C TRP A 166 -0.91 4.29 14.28
N ILE A 167 -1.69 4.32 13.19
CA ILE A 167 -2.75 5.33 13.01
C ILE A 167 -3.85 5.13 14.04
N ALA A 168 -4.38 3.91 14.16
CA ALA A 168 -5.40 3.57 15.16
C ALA A 168 -4.93 3.94 16.58
N LEU A 169 -3.70 3.57 16.95
CA LEU A 169 -3.15 3.86 18.28
C LEU A 169 -2.98 5.36 18.54
N ALA A 170 -2.53 6.13 17.54
CA ALA A 170 -2.43 7.57 17.67
C ALA A 170 -3.79 8.24 17.89
N ASN A 171 -4.85 7.69 17.28
CA ASN A 171 -6.22 8.22 17.34
C ASN A 171 -6.90 7.96 18.69
N HIS A 172 -6.55 6.85 19.34
CA HIS A 172 -7.18 6.37 20.59
C HIS A 172 -6.27 6.47 21.83
N GLN A 173 -5.13 7.17 21.74
CA GLN A 173 -4.23 7.30 22.89
C GLN A 173 -4.84 8.15 24.02
N THR A 174 -4.69 7.69 25.26
CA THR A 174 -5.20 8.35 26.48
C THR A 174 -4.11 8.75 27.46
N ASP A 175 -2.90 8.25 27.24
CA ASP A 175 -1.75 8.44 28.12
C ASP A 175 -0.48 8.69 27.29
N ARG A 176 0.64 8.90 27.98
CA ARG A 176 1.95 9.16 27.37
C ARG A 176 2.80 7.90 27.17
N ALA A 177 2.30 6.70 27.43
CA ALA A 177 3.12 5.48 27.37
C ALA A 177 3.50 5.03 25.94
N LEU A 178 2.93 5.63 24.89
CA LEU A 178 3.39 5.44 23.50
C LEU A 178 4.51 6.41 23.08
N LEU A 179 4.95 7.32 23.96
CA LEU A 179 5.94 8.36 23.62
C LEU A 179 7.23 7.78 23.03
N GLU A 180 7.80 6.74 23.65
CA GLU A 180 9.02 6.09 23.16
C GLU A 180 8.82 5.41 21.79
N GLU A 181 7.64 4.85 21.53
CA GLU A 181 7.32 4.27 20.22
C GLU A 181 7.20 5.34 19.14
N TRP A 182 6.64 6.51 19.48
CA TRP A 182 6.62 7.66 18.57
C TRP A 182 8.04 8.13 18.25
N TRP A 183 8.94 8.19 19.24
CA TRP A 183 10.35 8.50 19.00
C TRP A 183 11.05 7.47 18.12
N ARG A 184 10.76 6.19 18.32
CA ARG A 184 11.29 5.08 17.51
C ARG A 184 10.89 5.22 16.04
N LEU A 185 9.60 5.45 15.77
CA LEU A 185 9.09 5.69 14.41
C LEU A 185 9.74 6.90 13.75
N LEU A 186 9.95 7.99 14.50
CA LEU A 186 10.56 9.22 13.95
C LEU A 186 12.05 9.07 13.68
N SER A 187 12.71 8.19 14.42
CA SER A 187 14.14 7.91 14.27
C SER A 187 14.45 7.09 13.02
N LEU A 188 13.42 6.48 12.39
CA LEU A 188 13.53 5.61 11.22
C LEU A 188 14.71 4.63 11.35
N SER A 189 14.64 3.69 12.30
CA SER A 189 15.60 2.57 12.42
C SER A 189 15.71 1.76 11.13
N PRO A 190 16.85 1.14 10.78
CA PRO A 190 17.10 0.55 9.46
C PRO A 190 15.98 -0.34 8.89
N ASP A 191 15.30 -1.09 9.74
CA ASP A 191 14.17 -1.99 9.50
C ASP A 191 12.81 -1.29 9.35
N GLU A 192 12.68 -0.04 9.79
CA GLU A 192 11.45 0.75 9.70
C GLU A 192 11.29 1.38 8.30
N PRO A 193 10.16 1.11 7.60
CA PRO A 193 9.79 1.83 6.40
C PRO A 193 9.78 3.35 6.62
N TRP A 194 10.50 4.08 5.76
CA TRP A 194 10.70 5.52 5.91
C TRP A 194 9.41 6.34 6.02
N TYR A 195 8.34 5.89 5.35
CA TYR A 195 7.05 6.58 5.33
C TYR A 195 6.30 6.45 6.65
N ARG A 196 6.65 5.52 7.56
CA ARG A 196 5.98 5.36 8.85
C ARG A 196 6.36 6.44 9.87
N GLY A 197 7.46 7.19 9.64
CA GLY A 197 7.84 8.31 10.50
C GLY A 197 6.76 9.40 10.61
N GLN A 198 5.91 9.55 9.58
CA GLN A 198 4.76 10.45 9.62
C GLN A 198 3.72 10.06 10.69
N TYR A 199 3.57 8.75 10.96
CA TYR A 199 2.66 8.24 11.98
C TYR A 199 3.19 8.54 13.38
N GLY A 200 4.52 8.57 13.56
CA GLY A 200 5.15 9.07 14.78
C GLY A 200 4.82 10.54 15.06
N LEU A 201 4.85 11.41 14.05
CA LEU A 201 4.45 12.82 14.22
C LEU A 201 2.97 12.97 14.52
N MET A 202 2.13 12.14 13.91
CA MET A 202 0.70 12.10 14.22
C MET A 202 0.45 11.63 15.66
N GLY A 203 1.18 10.62 16.11
CA GLY A 203 1.19 10.14 17.49
C GLY A 203 1.57 11.23 18.47
N LEU A 204 2.70 11.93 18.25
CA LEU A 204 3.13 13.04 19.09
C LEU A 204 2.13 14.22 19.12
N ARG A 205 1.43 14.46 18.01
CA ARG A 205 0.40 15.51 17.95
C ARG A 205 -0.80 15.17 18.82
N ARG A 206 -1.14 13.89 18.93
CA ARG A 206 -2.26 13.39 19.74
C ARG A 206 -1.83 12.94 21.13
N LEU A 207 -0.56 13.15 21.47
CA LEU A 207 -0.02 12.84 22.79
C LEU A 207 -0.70 13.74 23.83
N PRO A 208 -1.24 13.16 24.91
CA PRO A 208 -1.80 13.97 25.99
C PRO A 208 -0.75 14.95 26.53
N PRO A 209 -1.10 16.25 26.68
CA PRO A 209 -0.17 17.25 27.17
C PRO A 209 0.19 16.97 28.63
N GLU A 210 1.43 17.26 29.04
CA GLU A 210 1.82 17.15 30.47
C GLU A 210 1.00 18.10 31.35
N ASN A 211 0.59 19.24 30.79
CA ASN A 211 -0.27 20.20 31.42
C ASN A 211 -1.49 20.47 30.52
N PRO A 212 -2.73 20.18 30.99
CA PRO A 212 -3.96 20.33 30.23
C PRO A 212 -4.18 21.73 29.63
N ALA A 213 -3.59 22.79 30.23
CA ALA A 213 -3.65 24.15 29.69
C ALA A 213 -3.02 24.32 28.29
N PHE A 214 -2.28 23.30 27.83
CA PHE A 214 -1.58 23.29 26.55
C PHE A 214 -2.13 22.26 25.54
N LYS A 215 -3.34 21.73 25.75
CA LYS A 215 -3.99 20.69 24.92
C LYS A 215 -3.97 21.00 23.42
N ASP A 216 -4.11 22.27 23.04
CA ASP A 216 -4.15 22.70 21.64
C ASP A 216 -2.86 23.40 21.18
N SER A 217 -1.78 23.35 21.98
CA SER A 217 -0.53 24.05 21.67
C SER A 217 0.50 23.15 20.99
N PHE A 218 1.35 23.74 20.15
CA PHE A 218 2.49 23.03 19.57
C PHE A 218 3.47 22.56 20.65
N SER A 219 3.46 21.25 20.94
CA SER A 219 4.19 20.65 22.06
C SER A 219 5.70 20.61 21.83
N LYS A 220 6.47 20.45 22.94
CA LYS A 220 7.92 20.28 22.88
C LYS A 220 8.27 19.03 22.07
N GLU A 221 7.53 17.97 22.34
CA GLU A 221 7.70 16.66 21.74
C GLU A 221 7.47 16.75 20.24
N LEU A 222 6.44 17.46 19.78
CA LEU A 222 6.18 17.62 18.36
C LEU A 222 7.28 18.43 17.66
N ALA A 223 7.83 19.46 18.32
CA ALA A 223 8.98 20.22 17.81
C ALA A 223 10.23 19.34 17.66
N GLU A 224 10.54 18.58 18.70
CA GLU A 224 11.68 17.67 18.72
C GLU A 224 11.50 16.52 17.73
N GLY A 225 10.29 16.00 17.61
CA GLY A 225 9.92 14.95 16.67
C GLY A 225 10.08 15.38 15.24
N LEU A 226 9.71 16.62 14.93
CA LEU A 226 9.92 17.16 13.60
C LEU A 226 11.41 17.28 13.27
N GLY A 227 12.24 17.73 14.21
CA GLY A 227 13.70 17.76 14.04
C GLY A 227 14.29 16.36 13.82
N ARG A 228 13.91 15.40 14.67
CA ARG A 228 14.36 13.99 14.57
C ARG A 228 13.96 13.34 13.26
N PHE A 229 12.73 13.57 12.80
CA PHE A 229 12.24 13.04 11.52
C PHE A 229 12.99 13.64 10.33
N GLY A 230 13.28 14.95 10.35
CA GLY A 230 14.09 15.60 9.33
C GLY A 230 15.52 15.07 9.29
N GLU A 231 16.15 14.93 10.45
CA GLU A 231 17.48 14.33 10.57
C GLU A 231 17.49 12.86 10.10
N ALA A 232 16.47 12.09 10.45
CA ALA A 232 16.32 10.72 10.01
C ALA A 232 16.16 10.63 8.49
N LEU A 233 15.29 11.42 7.88
CA LEU A 233 15.11 11.44 6.41
C LEU A 233 16.36 11.92 5.67
N TRP A 234 17.08 12.91 6.21
CA TRP A 234 18.34 13.37 5.65
C TRP A 234 19.44 12.30 5.77
N ARG A 235 19.54 11.63 6.91
CA ARG A 235 20.42 10.47 7.06
C ARG A 235 20.06 9.39 6.03
N ARG A 236 18.76 9.08 5.88
CA ARG A 236 18.27 8.11 4.89
C ARG A 236 18.62 8.51 3.47
N SER A 237 18.58 9.79 3.11
CA SER A 237 18.95 10.23 1.76
C SER A 237 20.46 10.12 1.50
N ARG A 238 21.30 10.46 2.49
CA ARG A 238 22.77 10.33 2.40
C ARG A 238 23.24 8.88 2.34
N GLU A 239 22.51 8.00 3.01
CA GLU A 239 22.69 6.55 2.93
C GLU A 239 22.12 5.92 1.64
N GLY A 240 21.42 6.70 0.81
CA GLY A 240 20.85 6.29 -0.48
C GLY A 240 19.48 5.62 -0.42
N TRP A 241 18.76 5.63 0.72
CA TRP A 241 17.45 4.97 0.87
C TRP A 241 16.32 5.69 0.14
N LEU A 242 16.45 7.01 0.05
CA LEU A 242 15.52 7.92 -0.60
C LEU A 242 16.35 8.87 -1.44
N SER A 243 15.85 9.25 -2.61
CA SER A 243 16.47 10.38 -3.31
C SER A 243 16.38 11.62 -2.42
N GLU A 244 17.39 12.48 -2.51
CA GLU A 244 17.41 13.73 -1.73
C GLU A 244 16.18 14.58 -2.00
N GLU A 245 15.74 14.63 -3.26
CA GLU A 245 14.53 15.31 -3.69
C GLU A 245 13.27 14.73 -3.04
N ALA A 246 13.11 13.40 -3.03
CA ALA A 246 11.93 12.75 -2.42
C ALA A 246 11.91 12.92 -0.89
N ALA A 247 13.06 12.74 -0.23
CA ALA A 247 13.18 12.91 1.22
C ALA A 247 12.90 14.36 1.63
N ARG A 248 13.43 15.34 0.88
CA ARG A 248 13.16 16.76 1.10
C ARG A 248 11.69 17.10 0.87
N ALA A 249 11.10 16.61 -0.22
CA ALA A 249 9.70 16.87 -0.54
C ALA A 249 8.74 16.31 0.52
N GLU A 250 8.98 15.08 1.00
CA GLU A 250 8.19 14.46 2.06
C GLU A 250 8.36 15.24 3.38
N PHE A 251 9.61 15.54 3.76
CA PHE A 251 9.89 16.29 4.98
C PHE A 251 9.24 17.67 4.98
N SER A 252 9.44 18.47 3.93
CA SER A 252 8.87 19.81 3.81
C SER A 252 7.33 19.79 3.83
N THR A 253 6.71 18.76 3.25
CA THR A 253 5.25 18.60 3.28
C THR A 253 4.73 18.33 4.68
N ILE A 254 5.37 17.40 5.38
CA ILE A 254 4.97 17.00 6.73
C ILE A 254 5.30 18.09 7.76
N ALA A 255 6.43 18.78 7.61
CA ALA A 255 6.83 19.91 8.45
C ALA A 255 5.80 21.04 8.39
N ARG A 256 5.45 21.47 7.18
CA ARG A 256 4.42 22.49 6.95
C ARG A 256 3.09 22.12 7.61
N LEU A 257 2.62 20.89 7.43
CA LEU A 257 1.41 20.39 8.06
C LEU A 257 1.45 20.36 9.59
N THR A 258 2.62 20.00 10.12
CA THR A 258 2.84 19.88 11.56
C THR A 258 2.87 21.25 12.22
N MET A 259 3.45 22.24 11.55
CA MET A 259 3.58 23.61 12.03
C MET A 259 2.34 24.48 11.78
N ALA A 260 1.54 24.18 10.75
CA ALA A 260 0.35 24.98 10.39
C ALA A 260 -0.82 24.89 11.41
N ARG A 261 -0.79 23.94 12.35
CA ARG A 261 -1.89 23.65 13.29
C ARG A 261 -1.67 24.16 14.72
N GLY A 262 -0.60 24.91 14.99
CA GLY A 262 -0.39 25.51 16.31
C GLY A 262 0.32 26.85 16.21
N ASP A 263 0.16 27.69 17.23
CA ASP A 263 0.97 28.89 17.39
C ASP A 263 2.43 28.48 17.49
N PHE A 264 3.18 28.63 16.39
CA PHE A 264 4.63 28.43 16.37
C PHE A 264 5.28 29.53 17.21
N SER A 265 5.24 29.31 18.52
CA SER A 265 5.63 30.26 19.53
C SER A 265 7.14 30.50 19.47
N ASP A 266 7.50 31.77 19.70
CA ASP A 266 8.87 32.23 19.93
C ASP A 266 9.65 31.39 20.97
N ARG A 267 8.94 30.63 21.83
CA ARG A 267 9.50 29.70 22.83
C ARG A 267 10.37 28.59 22.22
N TRP A 268 10.08 28.16 20.99
CA TRP A 268 10.82 27.08 20.33
C TRP A 268 12.01 27.57 19.51
N ARG A 269 12.22 28.88 19.39
CA ARG A 269 13.40 29.43 18.71
C ARG A 269 14.71 28.98 19.35
N GLY A 270 14.72 28.71 20.66
CA GLY A 270 15.90 28.17 21.36
C GLY A 270 16.26 26.76 20.89
N TYR A 271 15.27 25.87 20.82
CA TYR A 271 15.44 24.51 20.30
C TYR A 271 15.93 24.54 18.84
N TRP A 272 15.24 25.29 17.97
CA TRP A 272 15.60 25.37 16.55
C TRP A 272 16.95 26.06 16.31
N ARG A 273 17.36 27.03 17.15
CA ARG A 273 18.73 27.58 17.12
C ARG A 273 19.77 26.53 17.51
N HIS A 274 19.50 25.72 18.53
CA HIS A 274 20.42 24.65 18.92
C HIS A 274 20.49 23.54 17.86
N PHE A 275 19.34 23.14 17.30
CA PHE A 275 19.25 22.21 16.17
C PHE A 275 20.03 22.73 14.96
N ALA A 276 19.82 23.99 14.59
CA ALA A 276 20.57 24.65 13.52
C ALA A 276 22.07 24.76 13.81
N GLY A 277 22.45 24.95 15.07
CA GLY A 277 23.85 24.92 15.49
C GLY A 277 24.51 23.55 15.31
N ARG A 278 23.79 22.44 15.56
CA ARG A 278 24.29 21.07 15.36
C ARG A 278 24.47 20.67 13.89
N HIS A 279 23.73 21.30 12.99
CA HIS A 279 23.77 21.02 11.55
C HIS A 279 24.27 22.22 10.73
N ARG A 280 25.11 23.08 11.33
CA ARG A 280 25.56 24.35 10.77
C ARG A 280 26.24 24.23 9.41
N ASP A 281 26.88 23.09 9.17
CA ASP A 281 27.64 22.77 7.96
C ASP A 281 26.88 21.78 7.03
N GLY A 282 25.60 21.50 7.30
CA GLY A 282 24.82 20.46 6.62
C GLY A 282 23.65 20.98 5.77
N ASP A 283 23.40 20.31 4.64
CA ASP A 283 22.30 20.63 3.70
C ASP A 283 20.89 20.52 4.32
N LEU A 284 20.74 19.85 5.47
CA LEU A 284 19.49 19.70 6.21
C LEU A 284 18.84 21.04 6.58
N LEU A 285 19.63 22.09 6.85
CA LEU A 285 19.07 23.41 7.15
C LEU A 285 18.39 24.06 5.93
N GLN A 286 18.80 23.69 4.72
CA GLN A 286 18.14 24.13 3.49
C GLN A 286 16.78 23.46 3.28
N TRP A 287 16.52 22.32 3.94
CA TRP A 287 15.22 21.64 3.88
C TRP A 287 14.17 22.30 4.77
N LEU A 288 14.62 22.98 5.82
CA LEU A 288 13.77 23.53 6.87
C LEU A 288 13.23 24.93 6.57
N SER A 289 13.82 25.68 5.63
CA SER A 289 13.45 27.05 5.21
C SER A 289 12.65 27.84 6.27
N ILE A 290 13.17 27.92 7.49
CA ILE A 290 12.44 28.48 8.65
C ILE A 290 12.10 29.96 8.41
N SER A 291 12.82 30.63 7.49
CA SER A 291 12.54 31.99 7.03
C SER A 291 11.19 32.16 6.34
N GLU A 292 10.64 31.14 5.66
CA GLU A 292 9.28 31.21 5.09
C GLU A 292 8.19 31.16 6.17
N PHE A 293 8.52 30.68 7.36
CA PHE A 293 7.61 30.49 8.49
C PHE A 293 7.79 31.55 9.60
N GLY A 294 8.81 32.41 9.49
CA GLY A 294 9.32 33.22 10.60
C GLY A 294 9.15 34.75 10.52
N SER A 295 8.49 35.30 9.50
CA SER A 295 8.45 36.75 9.29
C SER A 295 7.06 37.38 9.17
N SER A 296 6.08 36.88 9.92
CA SER A 296 4.95 37.73 10.32
C SER A 296 4.97 37.86 11.83
N LYS A 297 5.32 39.05 12.33
CA LYS A 297 5.08 39.38 13.73
C LYS A 297 3.56 39.33 13.93
N PRO A 298 3.01 38.50 14.84
CA PRO A 298 1.62 38.68 15.22
C PRO A 298 1.54 40.09 15.81
N GLY A 299 0.77 40.96 15.17
CA GLY A 299 0.48 42.26 15.73
C GLY A 299 -0.04 42.03 17.15
N ARG A 300 0.49 42.78 18.13
CA ARG A 300 -0.10 42.86 19.47
C ARG A 300 -1.48 43.51 19.37
N GLY A 301 -2.44 42.80 18.79
CA GLY A 301 -3.85 43.04 18.93
C GLY A 301 -4.37 42.02 19.93
N LYS A 302 -5.11 42.48 20.93
CA LYS A 302 -5.90 41.59 21.80
C LYS A 302 -6.64 40.59 20.89
N SER A 303 -6.53 39.29 21.19
CA SER A 303 -7.27 38.24 20.47
C SER A 303 -8.76 38.57 20.55
N GLN A 304 -9.26 39.19 19.50
CA GLN A 304 -10.67 39.45 19.30
C GLN A 304 -11.17 38.19 18.63
N TRP A 305 -11.94 37.39 19.37
CA TRP A 305 -12.57 36.17 18.88
C TRP A 305 -13.10 36.36 17.45
N VAL A 306 -12.44 35.72 16.48
CA VAL A 306 -12.85 35.78 15.07
C VAL A 306 -14.06 34.85 14.93
N GLN A 307 -15.26 35.42 14.82
CA GLN A 307 -16.48 34.65 14.58
C GLN A 307 -16.39 33.92 13.23
N GLU A 308 -16.93 32.71 13.17
CA GLU A 308 -16.97 31.88 11.95
C GLU A 308 -17.78 32.58 10.84
N PRO A 309 -17.16 32.95 9.71
CA PRO A 309 -17.85 33.71 8.66
C PRO A 309 -18.72 32.82 7.76
N ILE A 310 -19.88 33.34 7.35
CA ILE A 310 -20.80 32.64 6.43
C ILE A 310 -20.34 32.86 4.98
N TRP A 311 -19.70 31.86 4.36
CA TRP A 311 -19.23 31.93 2.97
C TRP A 311 -19.94 31.02 1.97
N GLU A 312 -20.76 30.06 2.44
CA GLU A 312 -21.30 28.97 1.61
C GLU A 312 -22.00 29.48 0.33
N ASP A 313 -22.90 30.47 0.47
CA ASP A 313 -23.63 31.04 -0.67
C ASP A 313 -22.72 31.73 -1.68
N ARG A 314 -21.70 32.46 -1.21
CA ARG A 314 -20.68 33.11 -2.05
C ARG A 314 -19.85 32.08 -2.81
N VAL A 315 -19.46 30.99 -2.14
CA VAL A 315 -18.71 29.88 -2.75
C VAL A 315 -19.55 29.21 -3.84
N GLN A 316 -20.82 28.92 -3.57
CA GLN A 316 -21.70 28.26 -4.54
C GLN A 316 -21.96 29.14 -5.78
N ALA A 317 -22.23 30.42 -5.59
CA ALA A 317 -22.44 31.37 -6.69
C ALA A 317 -21.19 31.46 -7.58
N LEU A 318 -20.01 31.67 -6.97
CA LEU A 318 -18.76 31.80 -7.72
C LEU A 318 -18.38 30.49 -8.43
N ALA A 319 -18.53 29.33 -7.81
CA ALA A 319 -18.23 28.04 -8.45
C ALA A 319 -19.07 27.80 -9.70
N ARG A 320 -20.35 28.20 -9.71
CA ARG A 320 -21.21 28.12 -10.91
C ARG A 320 -20.72 29.05 -12.01
N SER A 321 -20.39 30.30 -11.67
CA SER A 321 -19.89 31.29 -12.63
C SER A 321 -18.52 30.94 -13.19
N LEU A 322 -17.65 30.26 -12.43
CA LEU A 322 -16.31 29.85 -12.87
C LEU A 322 -16.30 28.80 -13.98
N LYS A 323 -17.43 28.15 -14.28
CA LYS A 323 -17.58 27.28 -15.46
C LYS A 323 -17.47 28.05 -16.78
N GLN A 324 -17.81 29.34 -16.76
CA GLN A 324 -17.62 30.29 -17.88
C GLN A 324 -16.93 31.53 -17.32
N PRO A 325 -15.62 31.45 -17.03
CA PRO A 325 -14.95 32.43 -16.18
C PRO A 325 -14.83 33.79 -16.88
N LYS A 326 -15.31 34.85 -16.21
CA LYS A 326 -15.01 36.24 -16.54
C LYS A 326 -13.86 36.74 -15.66
N LYS A 327 -13.12 37.76 -16.11
CA LYS A 327 -12.01 38.35 -15.33
C LYS A 327 -12.48 38.80 -13.93
N GLU A 328 -13.67 39.40 -13.86
CA GLU A 328 -14.28 39.84 -12.60
C GLU A 328 -14.58 38.67 -11.66
N THR A 329 -15.10 37.56 -12.19
CA THR A 329 -15.41 36.36 -11.41
C THR A 329 -14.16 35.71 -10.83
N ILE A 330 -13.07 35.62 -11.62
CA ILE A 330 -11.78 35.10 -11.13
C ILE A 330 -11.23 36.03 -10.04
N ALA A 331 -11.34 37.35 -10.19
CA ALA A 331 -10.89 38.31 -9.18
C ALA A 331 -11.68 38.17 -7.87
N GLN A 332 -13.00 38.00 -7.95
CA GLN A 332 -13.85 37.76 -6.77
C GLN A 332 -13.54 36.43 -6.08
N ALA A 333 -13.29 35.36 -6.85
CA ALA A 333 -12.86 34.07 -6.33
C ALA A 333 -11.50 34.17 -5.61
N LYS A 334 -10.53 34.87 -6.18
CA LYS A 334 -9.23 35.14 -5.53
C LYS A 334 -9.40 35.91 -4.23
N LYS A 335 -10.24 36.94 -4.22
CA LYS A 335 -10.51 37.74 -3.01
C LYS A 335 -11.11 36.88 -1.90
N LEU A 336 -12.08 36.03 -2.21
CA LEU A 336 -12.68 35.11 -1.23
C LEU A 336 -11.66 34.10 -0.68
N LEU A 337 -10.79 33.54 -1.53
CA LEU A 337 -9.73 32.65 -1.07
C LEU A 337 -8.72 33.36 -0.15
N VAL A 338 -8.43 34.64 -0.38
CA VAL A 338 -7.60 35.45 0.52
C VAL A 338 -8.29 35.70 1.87
N GLU A 339 -9.60 36.00 1.87
CA GLU A 339 -10.39 36.11 3.11
C GLU A 339 -10.36 34.81 3.93
N GLN A 340 -10.61 33.67 3.27
CA GLN A 340 -10.57 32.35 3.92
C GLN A 340 -9.17 31.96 4.38
N ARG A 341 -8.13 32.37 3.65
CA ARG A 341 -6.74 32.17 4.06
C ARG A 341 -6.40 32.97 5.30
N HIS A 342 -6.76 34.25 5.37
CA HIS A 342 -6.56 35.05 6.58
C HIS A 342 -7.29 34.46 7.79
N TYR A 343 -8.50 33.94 7.59
CA TYR A 343 -9.21 33.22 8.65
C TYR A 343 -8.50 31.92 9.06
N ALA A 344 -8.02 31.14 8.09
CA ALA A 344 -7.25 29.93 8.36
C ALA A 344 -5.94 30.26 9.11
N ASP A 345 -5.25 31.33 8.74
CA ASP A 345 -4.02 31.80 9.40
C ASP A 345 -4.31 32.30 10.83
N ALA A 346 -5.48 32.88 11.09
CA ALA A 346 -5.88 33.39 12.41
C ALA A 346 -6.47 32.32 13.34
N THR A 347 -7.05 31.24 12.80
CA THR A 347 -7.81 30.24 13.58
C THR A 347 -7.27 28.82 13.47
N GLY A 348 -6.35 28.55 12.55
CA GLY A 348 -5.88 27.19 12.21
C GLY A 348 -6.90 26.35 11.43
N ASN A 349 -8.12 26.83 11.19
CA ASN A 349 -9.15 26.08 10.46
C ASN A 349 -9.01 26.28 8.94
N THR A 350 -8.38 25.31 8.28
CA THR A 350 -8.13 25.32 6.83
C THR A 350 -9.26 24.72 5.99
N SER A 351 -10.30 24.14 6.61
CA SER A 351 -11.34 23.36 5.92
C SER A 351 -12.08 24.16 4.85
N PHE A 352 -12.44 25.41 5.14
CA PHE A 352 -13.11 26.32 4.20
C PHE A 352 -12.24 26.62 2.98
N LEU A 353 -10.96 26.93 3.21
CA LEU A 353 -10.00 27.24 2.16
C LEU A 353 -9.79 26.03 1.24
N VAL A 354 -9.55 24.85 1.81
CA VAL A 354 -9.30 23.61 1.07
C VAL A 354 -10.51 23.24 0.21
N ARG A 355 -11.71 23.24 0.81
CA ARG A 355 -12.96 22.91 0.12
C ARG A 355 -13.28 23.89 -1.01
N THR A 356 -13.10 25.20 -0.75
CA THR A 356 -13.37 26.25 -1.74
C THR A 356 -12.36 26.23 -2.89
N ALA A 357 -11.06 26.14 -2.58
CA ALA A 357 -10.00 26.09 -3.57
C ALA A 357 -10.09 24.84 -4.46
N GLY A 358 -10.39 23.67 -3.88
CA GLY A 358 -10.64 22.45 -4.64
C GLY A 358 -11.84 22.57 -5.58
N ARG A 359 -12.96 23.12 -5.10
CA ARG A 359 -14.17 23.35 -5.91
C ARG A 359 -13.93 24.32 -7.06
N PHE A 360 -13.24 25.43 -6.80
CA PHE A 360 -12.89 26.42 -7.81
C PHE A 360 -11.92 25.86 -8.85
N SER A 361 -10.90 25.11 -8.41
CA SER A 361 -9.98 24.40 -9.30
C SER A 361 -10.75 23.48 -10.25
N GLY A 362 -11.63 22.61 -9.72
CA GLY A 362 -12.43 21.71 -10.54
C GLY A 362 -13.33 22.43 -11.55
N SER A 363 -13.88 23.59 -11.16
CA SER A 363 -14.85 24.34 -11.96
C SER A 363 -14.21 25.15 -13.09
N ILE A 364 -12.98 25.65 -12.91
CA ILE A 364 -12.26 26.42 -13.94
C ILE A 364 -11.31 25.56 -14.79
N ARG A 365 -11.10 24.28 -14.44
CA ARG A 365 -10.07 23.39 -15.00
C ARG A 365 -10.00 23.36 -16.53
N ILE A 366 -11.13 23.37 -17.22
CA ILE A 366 -11.18 23.34 -18.69
C ILE A 366 -10.88 24.71 -19.29
N ALA A 367 -11.42 25.78 -18.68
CA ALA A 367 -11.34 27.14 -19.22
C ALA A 367 -10.02 27.86 -18.90
N ASP A 368 -9.45 27.63 -17.71
CA ASP A 368 -8.14 28.16 -17.30
C ASP A 368 -7.40 27.13 -16.42
N PRO A 369 -6.72 26.16 -17.07
CA PRO A 369 -6.00 25.10 -16.35
C PRO A 369 -4.80 25.61 -15.54
N ASN A 370 -4.22 26.77 -15.87
CA ASN A 370 -3.14 27.38 -15.09
C ASN A 370 -3.66 27.91 -13.74
N GLN A 371 -4.80 28.60 -13.76
CA GLN A 371 -5.44 29.08 -12.55
C GLN A 371 -5.99 27.91 -11.71
N ALA A 372 -6.53 26.87 -12.35
CA ALA A 372 -6.92 25.64 -11.69
C ALA A 372 -5.76 24.99 -10.95
N LEU A 373 -4.61 24.83 -11.61
CA LEU A 373 -3.40 24.27 -10.99
C LEU A 373 -2.95 25.09 -9.76
N THR A 374 -3.03 26.41 -9.85
CA THR A 374 -2.70 27.30 -8.73
C THR A 374 -3.60 27.06 -7.52
N TRP A 375 -4.90 26.92 -7.74
CA TRP A 375 -5.86 26.68 -6.65
C TRP A 375 -5.82 25.24 -6.13
N ALA A 376 -5.57 24.25 -6.98
CA ALA A 376 -5.33 22.88 -6.56
C ALA A 376 -4.10 22.78 -5.66
N ARG A 377 -3.00 23.43 -6.04
CA ARG A 377 -1.78 23.50 -5.22
C ARG A 377 -1.99 24.25 -3.91
N MET A 378 -2.84 25.28 -3.91
CA MET A 378 -3.24 25.98 -2.69
C MET A 378 -4.01 25.04 -1.75
N ALA A 379 -5.01 24.31 -2.27
CA ALA A 379 -5.75 23.31 -1.49
C ALA A 379 -4.82 22.23 -0.94
N LYS A 380 -3.93 21.69 -1.79
CA LYS A 380 -2.96 20.65 -1.41
C LYS A 380 -1.92 21.19 -0.42
N GLY A 381 -1.54 22.46 -0.54
CA GLY A 381 -0.62 23.14 0.37
C GLY A 381 -1.22 23.36 1.76
N ALA A 382 -2.52 23.68 1.81
CA ALA A 382 -3.26 23.87 3.05
C ALA A 382 -3.64 22.54 3.74
N ASP A 383 -3.93 21.49 2.96
CA ASP A 383 -4.17 20.14 3.46
C ASP A 383 -3.71 19.06 2.46
N PRO A 384 -2.46 18.59 2.59
CA PRO A 384 -1.93 17.44 1.87
C PRO A 384 -2.61 16.11 2.19
N TRP A 385 -3.53 16.03 3.16
CA TRP A 385 -4.30 14.82 3.48
C TRP A 385 -5.69 14.80 2.84
N ASN A 386 -5.97 15.74 1.94
CA ASN A 386 -7.19 15.77 1.18
C ASN A 386 -6.97 15.15 -0.21
N ALA A 387 -7.50 13.95 -0.43
CA ALA A 387 -7.37 13.26 -1.72
C ALA A 387 -7.92 14.08 -2.90
N HIS A 388 -8.97 14.88 -2.70
CA HIS A 388 -9.49 15.78 -3.74
C HIS A 388 -8.49 16.88 -4.13
N ALA A 389 -7.63 17.33 -3.22
CA ALA A 389 -6.63 18.34 -3.54
C ALA A 389 -5.53 17.76 -4.46
N TRP A 390 -5.12 16.52 -4.22
CA TRP A 390 -4.17 15.79 -5.05
C TRP A 390 -4.72 15.48 -6.44
N THR A 391 -5.95 14.95 -6.51
CA THR A 391 -6.60 14.63 -7.78
C THR A 391 -6.88 15.88 -8.61
N ASN A 392 -7.27 17.00 -7.98
CA ASN A 392 -7.45 18.27 -8.69
C ASN A 392 -6.14 18.83 -9.27
N GLU A 393 -5.00 18.67 -8.58
CA GLU A 393 -3.70 19.10 -9.11
C GLU A 393 -3.29 18.25 -10.31
N ALA A 394 -3.39 16.93 -10.16
CA ALA A 394 -3.06 16.00 -11.23
C ALA A 394 -3.97 16.22 -12.45
N ALA A 395 -5.28 16.44 -12.23
CA ALA A 395 -6.23 16.77 -13.28
C ALA A 395 -5.92 18.11 -13.96
N ALA A 396 -5.48 19.13 -13.23
CA ALA A 396 -5.09 20.42 -13.80
C ALA A 396 -3.79 20.30 -14.63
N LEU A 397 -2.79 19.54 -14.15
CA LEU A 397 -1.58 19.22 -14.91
C LEU A 397 -1.90 18.47 -16.19
N PHE A 398 -2.85 17.53 -16.12
CA PHE A 398 -3.33 16.79 -17.28
C PHE A 398 -3.99 17.73 -18.31
N SER A 399 -4.87 18.64 -17.87
CA SER A 399 -5.47 19.67 -18.74
C SER A 399 -4.47 20.66 -19.33
N LEU A 400 -3.30 20.84 -18.71
CA LEU A 400 -2.16 21.60 -19.28
C LEU A 400 -1.33 20.80 -20.30
N GLY A 401 -1.69 19.53 -20.56
CA GLY A 401 -0.91 18.62 -21.41
C GLY A 401 0.37 18.08 -20.75
N ARG A 402 0.60 18.35 -19.46
CA ARG A 402 1.78 17.91 -18.71
C ARG A 402 1.57 16.49 -18.15
N ARG A 403 1.43 15.54 -19.08
CA ARG A 403 1.00 14.16 -18.79
C ARG A 403 1.94 13.39 -17.85
N ASP A 404 3.25 13.50 -18.02
CA ASP A 404 4.20 12.80 -17.12
C ASP A 404 4.15 13.33 -15.68
N GLN A 405 3.99 14.65 -15.51
CA GLN A 405 3.81 15.25 -14.19
C GLN A 405 2.47 14.83 -13.57
N ALA A 406 1.41 14.75 -14.38
CA ALA A 406 0.11 14.27 -13.93
C ALA A 406 0.17 12.79 -13.49
N LEU A 407 0.87 11.92 -14.22
CA LEU A 407 1.13 10.53 -13.79
C LEU A 407 1.84 10.49 -12.45
N GLY A 408 2.88 11.31 -12.26
CA GLY A 408 3.61 11.40 -10.99
C GLY A 408 2.71 11.79 -9.83
N VAL A 409 1.90 12.85 -10.00
CA VAL A 409 0.99 13.31 -8.94
C VAL A 409 -0.15 12.33 -8.67
N TYR A 410 -0.72 11.69 -9.71
CA TYR A 410 -1.73 10.65 -9.51
C TYR A 410 -1.15 9.39 -8.85
N GLY A 411 0.02 8.94 -9.27
CA GLY A 411 0.73 7.82 -8.62
C GLY A 411 0.97 8.10 -7.14
N GLU A 412 1.48 9.29 -6.82
CA GLU A 412 1.65 9.75 -5.44
C GLU A 412 0.32 9.87 -4.66
N ALA A 413 -0.77 10.24 -5.33
CA ALA A 413 -2.10 10.29 -4.73
C ALA A 413 -2.63 8.88 -4.41
N ILE A 414 -2.42 7.91 -5.30
CA ILE A 414 -2.78 6.50 -5.08
C ILE A 414 -2.01 5.93 -3.89
N LEU A 415 -0.72 6.25 -3.78
CA LEU A 415 0.12 5.81 -2.66
C LEU A 415 -0.31 6.42 -1.32
N ARG A 416 -0.78 7.67 -1.31
CA ARG A 416 -1.22 8.37 -0.09
C ARG A 416 -2.67 8.08 0.29
N PHE A 417 -3.54 7.84 -0.69
CA PHE A 417 -4.98 7.61 -0.54
C PHE A 417 -5.38 6.36 -1.32
N PRO A 418 -5.06 5.16 -0.81
CA PRO A 418 -5.26 3.91 -1.55
C PRO A 418 -6.73 3.64 -1.87
N GLU A 419 -7.66 4.18 -1.07
CA GLU A 419 -9.12 4.10 -1.24
C GLU A 419 -9.71 5.22 -2.11
N ASN A 420 -8.88 5.99 -2.80
CA ASN A 420 -9.35 7.03 -3.73
C ASN A 420 -9.40 6.51 -5.17
N ASP A 421 -10.57 5.99 -5.54
CA ASP A 421 -10.97 5.59 -6.89
C ASP A 421 -10.70 6.69 -7.94
N VAL A 422 -10.99 7.96 -7.62
CA VAL A 422 -10.76 9.10 -8.52
C VAL A 422 -9.28 9.25 -8.92
N ALA A 423 -8.34 9.04 -7.99
CA ALA A 423 -6.91 9.11 -8.27
C ALA A 423 -6.44 7.99 -9.19
N ARG A 424 -6.97 6.78 -8.98
CA ARG A 424 -6.65 5.58 -9.76
C ARG A 424 -7.20 5.68 -11.18
N ASN A 425 -8.45 6.12 -11.32
CA ASN A 425 -9.04 6.43 -12.62
C ASN A 425 -8.28 7.52 -13.37
N GLY A 426 -7.90 8.57 -12.65
CA GLY A 426 -7.11 9.67 -13.22
C GLY A 426 -5.75 9.19 -13.72
N TYR A 427 -5.07 8.32 -12.98
CA TYR A 427 -3.83 7.68 -13.39
C TYR A 427 -3.98 6.87 -14.69
N ALA A 428 -4.99 6.00 -14.72
CA ALA A 428 -5.27 5.16 -15.88
C ALA A 428 -5.66 5.98 -17.13
N GLU A 429 -6.43 7.08 -16.96
CA GLU A 429 -6.77 7.97 -18.08
C GLU A 429 -5.53 8.69 -18.64
N VAL A 430 -4.60 9.08 -17.77
CA VAL A 430 -3.34 9.70 -18.23
C VAL A 430 -2.48 8.67 -18.98
N LEU A 431 -2.37 7.42 -18.51
CA LEU A 431 -1.68 6.35 -19.22
C LEU A 431 -2.27 6.10 -20.61
N LYS A 432 -3.60 6.03 -20.70
CA LYS A 432 -4.33 5.90 -21.96
C LYS A 432 -4.03 7.07 -22.90
N SER A 433 -4.00 8.31 -22.39
CA SER A 433 -3.68 9.49 -23.18
C SER A 433 -2.23 9.56 -23.68
N LEU A 434 -1.32 8.84 -23.00
CA LEU A 434 0.08 8.64 -23.38
C LEU A 434 0.26 7.43 -24.30
N ASP A 435 -0.83 6.83 -24.74
CA ASP A 435 -0.86 5.65 -25.59
C ASP A 435 -0.28 4.36 -24.98
N ARG A 436 -0.15 4.33 -23.65
CA ARG A 436 0.28 3.17 -22.87
C ARG A 436 -0.94 2.30 -22.55
N LEU A 437 -1.59 1.79 -23.60
CA LEU A 437 -2.90 1.14 -23.51
C LEU A 437 -2.87 -0.15 -22.66
N ASP A 438 -1.78 -0.91 -22.65
CA ASP A 438 -1.65 -2.11 -21.80
C ASP A 438 -1.64 -1.75 -20.31
N GLU A 439 -0.88 -0.73 -19.94
CA GLU A 439 -0.78 -0.26 -18.56
C GLU A 439 -2.06 0.46 -18.12
N ALA A 440 -2.70 1.21 -19.03
CA ALA A 440 -4.01 1.80 -18.75
C ALA A 440 -5.08 0.73 -18.53
N LEU A 441 -5.03 -0.36 -19.31
CA LEU A 441 -5.95 -1.50 -19.15
C LEU A 441 -5.72 -2.20 -17.81
N ALA A 442 -4.45 -2.41 -17.42
CA ALA A 442 -4.09 -2.97 -16.13
C ALA A 442 -4.55 -2.06 -14.97
N ALA A 443 -4.29 -0.75 -15.05
CA ALA A 443 -4.68 0.20 -14.03
C ALA A 443 -6.20 0.35 -13.90
N TYR A 444 -6.93 0.40 -15.00
CA TYR A 444 -8.40 0.35 -14.96
C TYR A 444 -8.93 -1.00 -14.49
N GLY A 445 -8.24 -2.09 -14.82
CA GLY A 445 -8.55 -3.44 -14.34
C GLY A 445 -8.45 -3.50 -12.82
N GLU A 446 -7.30 -3.13 -12.26
CA GLU A 446 -7.07 -3.07 -10.81
C GLU A 446 -8.07 -2.12 -10.12
N THR A 447 -8.37 -0.98 -10.73
CA THR A 447 -9.36 -0.03 -10.17
C THR A 447 -10.77 -0.61 -10.20
N LYS A 448 -11.14 -1.29 -11.28
CA LYS A 448 -12.43 -1.97 -11.41
C LYS A 448 -12.56 -3.15 -10.44
N GLU A 449 -11.48 -3.89 -10.23
CA GLU A 449 -11.43 -5.00 -9.27
C GLU A 449 -11.53 -4.49 -7.83
N ARG A 450 -10.78 -3.43 -7.51
CA ARG A 450 -10.78 -2.82 -6.18
C ARG A 450 -12.02 -1.98 -5.88
N PHE A 451 -12.62 -1.36 -6.88
CA PHE A 451 -13.85 -0.55 -6.77
C PHE A 451 -14.89 -1.06 -7.79
N PRO A 452 -15.56 -2.19 -7.51
CA PRO A 452 -16.51 -2.80 -8.45
C PRO A 452 -17.67 -1.88 -8.81
N GLU A 453 -18.05 -0.97 -7.91
CA GLU A 453 -19.12 0.02 -8.11
C GLU A 453 -18.69 1.26 -8.91
N ASP A 454 -17.41 1.39 -9.24
CA ASP A 454 -16.89 2.52 -9.97
C ASP A 454 -17.19 2.41 -11.48
N ALA A 455 -18.25 3.11 -11.90
CA ALA A 455 -18.64 3.20 -13.29
C ALA A 455 -17.58 3.88 -14.18
N VAL A 456 -16.72 4.75 -13.63
CA VAL A 456 -15.65 5.39 -14.39
C VAL A 456 -14.56 4.37 -14.73
N ALA A 457 -14.19 3.53 -13.76
CA ALA A 457 -13.22 2.46 -13.99
C ALA A 457 -13.70 1.45 -15.03
N ARG A 458 -14.96 1.01 -14.94
CA ARG A 458 -15.59 0.10 -15.92
C ARG A 458 -15.62 0.69 -17.34
N ASN A 459 -16.11 1.92 -17.47
CA ASN A 459 -16.18 2.60 -18.76
C ASN A 459 -14.78 2.88 -19.34
N GLY A 460 -13.82 3.24 -18.49
CA GLY A 460 -12.42 3.43 -18.85
C GLY A 460 -11.80 2.14 -19.39
N TYR A 461 -11.99 1.02 -18.68
CA TYR A 461 -11.52 -0.31 -19.08
C TYR A 461 -12.08 -0.72 -20.46
N GLU A 462 -13.40 -0.61 -20.65
CA GLU A 462 -14.03 -0.91 -21.95
C GLU A 462 -13.53 0.02 -23.06
N GLY A 463 -13.34 1.30 -22.76
CA GLY A 463 -12.81 2.28 -23.69
C GLY A 463 -11.40 1.93 -24.17
N VAL A 464 -10.53 1.45 -23.28
CA VAL A 464 -9.17 1.00 -23.63
C VAL A 464 -9.22 -0.30 -24.45
N LEU A 465 -10.09 -1.25 -24.12
CA LEU A 465 -10.28 -2.47 -24.93
C LEU A 465 -10.69 -2.15 -26.37
N ARG A 466 -11.65 -1.24 -26.56
CA ARG A 466 -12.07 -0.80 -27.90
C ARG A 466 -10.92 -0.13 -28.65
N ALA A 467 -10.15 0.74 -27.98
CA ALA A 467 -8.99 1.39 -28.58
C ALA A 467 -7.92 0.37 -29.05
N LYS A 468 -7.67 -0.68 -28.25
CA LYS A 468 -6.76 -1.78 -28.64
C LYS A 468 -7.32 -2.61 -29.80
N GLN A 469 -8.62 -2.89 -29.82
CA GLN A 469 -9.28 -3.64 -30.90
C GLN A 469 -9.26 -2.87 -32.23
N GLN A 470 -9.51 -1.56 -32.20
CA GLN A 470 -9.44 -0.68 -33.38
C GLN A 470 -8.02 -0.60 -33.97
N ARG A 471 -6.99 -0.67 -33.12
CA ARG A 471 -5.58 -0.77 -33.57
C ARG A 471 -5.29 -2.09 -34.25
N ALA A 472 -5.83 -3.19 -33.72
CA ALA A 472 -5.67 -4.51 -34.33
C ALA A 472 -6.38 -4.63 -35.69
N THR A 473 -7.44 -3.85 -35.92
CA THR A 473 -8.22 -3.87 -37.17
C THR A 473 -7.84 -2.77 -38.19
N GLY A 474 -6.93 -1.85 -37.84
CA GLY A 474 -6.37 -0.86 -38.78
C GLY A 474 -7.29 0.30 -39.16
N ILE A 475 -8.45 0.45 -38.50
CA ILE A 475 -9.40 1.54 -38.78
C ILE A 475 -9.09 2.70 -37.83
N LYS A 476 -8.47 3.76 -38.35
CA LYS A 476 -8.28 5.04 -37.63
C LYS A 476 -9.53 5.91 -37.80
N GLU A 477 -10.47 5.81 -36.86
CA GLU A 477 -11.35 6.95 -36.57
C GLU A 477 -10.72 7.75 -35.42
N GLU A 478 -10.62 9.08 -35.59
CA GLU A 478 -10.13 9.96 -34.54
C GLU A 478 -11.03 9.84 -33.29
N MET A 479 -10.45 9.35 -32.19
CA MET A 479 -11.17 9.16 -30.94
C MET A 479 -11.52 10.50 -30.28
N PRO A 480 -12.77 10.70 -29.82
CA PRO A 480 -13.12 11.85 -29.02
C PRO A 480 -12.47 11.75 -27.63
N ILE A 481 -11.84 12.85 -27.21
CA ILE A 481 -11.41 13.06 -25.82
C ILE A 481 -12.65 12.99 -24.93
N TYR A 482 -12.67 12.08 -23.96
CA TYR A 482 -13.77 11.96 -23.01
C TYR A 482 -13.73 13.11 -21.99
N GLU A 483 -14.73 13.99 -22.03
CA GLU A 483 -14.99 14.96 -20.96
C GLU A 483 -15.97 14.38 -19.93
N PRO A 484 -15.72 14.53 -18.62
CA PRO A 484 -16.66 14.12 -17.59
C PRO A 484 -17.86 15.08 -17.57
N LYS A 485 -18.95 14.71 -18.25
CA LYS A 485 -20.23 15.44 -18.14
C LYS A 485 -20.91 15.14 -16.81
N ALA A 486 -21.28 16.23 -16.14
CA ALA A 486 -22.03 16.28 -14.89
C ALA A 486 -23.36 15.50 -14.96
N ARG A 487 -23.74 14.90 -13.82
CA ARG A 487 -25.07 14.38 -13.43
C ARG A 487 -26.14 14.46 -14.53
N MET A 488 -26.52 13.31 -15.08
CA MET A 488 -27.86 13.15 -15.65
C MET A 488 -28.84 12.85 -14.51
N ASP A 489 -29.52 13.90 -14.06
CA ASP A 489 -30.85 13.79 -13.51
C ASP A 489 -31.82 13.71 -14.70
N LYS A 490 -32.28 12.50 -15.03
CA LYS A 490 -33.48 12.25 -15.82
C LYS A 490 -33.88 10.79 -15.66
N SER A 491 -34.99 10.59 -14.96
CA SER A 491 -35.76 9.36 -14.91
C SER A 491 -36.00 8.80 -16.32
N ILE A 492 -35.42 7.64 -16.63
CA ILE A 492 -35.83 6.84 -17.78
C ILE A 492 -36.67 5.70 -17.23
N GLN A 493 -37.96 5.75 -17.55
CA GLN A 493 -38.89 4.64 -17.31
C GLN A 493 -38.41 3.41 -18.09
N LEU A 494 -38.16 2.33 -17.37
CA LEU A 494 -38.02 0.99 -17.93
C LEU A 494 -39.35 0.60 -18.59
N LYS A 495 -39.37 0.48 -19.92
CA LYS A 495 -40.33 -0.39 -20.60
C LYS A 495 -39.66 -1.74 -20.80
N THR A 496 -40.06 -2.67 -19.96
CA THR A 496 -39.94 -4.11 -20.17
C THR A 496 -40.67 -4.51 -21.44
N THR A 497 -40.00 -5.24 -22.32
CA THR A 497 -40.64 -6.25 -23.17
C THR A 497 -39.66 -7.41 -23.33
N GLU A 498 -40.07 -8.54 -22.76
CA GLU A 498 -39.57 -9.88 -23.01
C GLU A 498 -39.58 -10.19 -24.52
N TRP A 499 -38.61 -10.97 -25.00
CA TRP A 499 -38.92 -11.96 -26.03
C TRP A 499 -38.06 -13.22 -25.89
N ASP A 500 -38.82 -14.31 -25.85
CA ASP A 500 -38.50 -15.72 -25.67
C ASP A 500 -37.46 -16.38 -26.59
N ILE A 501 -37.04 -17.51 -26.05
CA ILE A 501 -36.22 -18.59 -26.58
C ILE A 501 -37.02 -19.40 -27.63
N THR A 502 -36.30 -19.95 -28.62
CA THR A 502 -36.57 -21.15 -29.48
C THR A 502 -36.85 -20.94 -30.98
N THR A 503 -36.35 -21.92 -31.75
CA THR A 503 -36.37 -22.16 -33.22
C THR A 503 -35.25 -21.49 -34.03
N GLY A 504 -34.50 -22.14 -34.92
CA GLY A 504 -34.52 -23.50 -35.45
C GLY A 504 -33.41 -23.66 -36.49
N ILE A 505 -32.90 -24.89 -36.62
CA ILE A 505 -31.87 -25.36 -37.56
C ILE A 505 -32.32 -25.16 -39.03
N ARG A 506 -31.42 -24.68 -39.91
CA ARG A 506 -31.35 -25.15 -41.31
C ARG A 506 -29.99 -24.93 -41.96
N ALA A 507 -29.36 -26.04 -42.33
CA ALA A 507 -28.16 -26.14 -43.16
C ALA A 507 -28.48 -26.11 -44.67
N LYS A 508 -27.51 -25.68 -45.48
CA LYS A 508 -27.16 -26.10 -46.87
C LYS A 508 -25.90 -25.31 -47.28
N GLU A 509 -24.69 -25.89 -47.26
CA GLU A 509 -24.04 -26.80 -48.22
C GLU A 509 -23.72 -26.24 -49.62
N GLY A 510 -22.44 -26.37 -50.01
CA GLY A 510 -21.84 -26.10 -51.32
C GLY A 510 -20.36 -25.67 -51.19
N ALA A 511 -19.44 -26.60 -50.86
CA ALA A 511 -18.43 -27.22 -51.75
C ALA A 511 -17.49 -26.19 -52.44
N THR A 512 -16.15 -26.25 -52.29
CA THR A 512 -15.30 -27.28 -52.90
C THR A 512 -14.02 -27.58 -52.11
N LEU A 513 -13.69 -28.87 -51.99
CA LEU A 513 -12.40 -29.39 -51.51
C LEU A 513 -11.27 -29.11 -52.51
N VAL A 514 -10.12 -28.67 -51.99
CA VAL A 514 -8.80 -29.01 -52.54
C VAL A 514 -8.00 -29.65 -51.40
N ARG A 515 -7.62 -30.92 -51.59
CA ARG A 515 -6.74 -31.68 -50.68
C ARG A 515 -5.37 -31.84 -51.34
N SER A 516 -4.32 -31.51 -50.61
CA SER A 516 -2.98 -32.13 -50.66
C SER A 516 -2.10 -31.60 -49.50
N PRO A 517 -1.07 -32.34 -49.07
CA PRO A 517 -0.99 -32.82 -47.68
C PRO A 517 0.21 -32.30 -46.87
N GLU A 518 0.18 -32.60 -45.57
CA GLU A 518 1.32 -32.59 -44.63
C GLU A 518 1.97 -31.24 -44.31
N SER A 519 1.46 -30.58 -43.25
CA SER A 519 2.33 -29.83 -42.34
C SER A 519 1.75 -29.90 -40.93
N SER A 520 2.36 -30.77 -40.13
CA SER A 520 2.17 -30.89 -38.68
C SER A 520 2.59 -29.59 -38.00
N TYR A 521 1.65 -28.73 -37.63
CA TYR A 521 1.89 -27.71 -36.61
C TYR A 521 0.64 -27.44 -35.78
N LEU A 522 0.78 -27.78 -34.49
CA LEU A 522 0.16 -27.17 -33.32
C LEU A 522 -1.35 -27.39 -33.12
N ALA A 523 -1.65 -28.37 -32.27
CA ALA A 523 -2.83 -28.29 -31.42
C ALA A 523 -2.81 -26.96 -30.64
N PRO A 524 -3.94 -26.25 -30.51
CA PRO A 524 -4.00 -25.07 -29.65
C PRO A 524 -3.71 -25.50 -28.21
N PRO A 525 -2.92 -24.75 -27.42
CA PRO A 525 -2.73 -25.09 -26.02
C PRO A 525 -4.09 -25.05 -25.32
N GLU A 526 -4.40 -26.12 -24.59
CA GLU A 526 -5.52 -26.16 -23.67
C GLU A 526 -5.42 -24.93 -22.75
N ARG A 527 -6.50 -24.16 -22.64
CA ARG A 527 -6.53 -22.97 -21.79
C ARG A 527 -6.48 -23.41 -20.33
N SER A 528 -5.69 -22.70 -19.51
CA SER A 528 -5.69 -22.82 -18.04
C SER A 528 -7.11 -22.88 -17.48
N ALA A 529 -7.38 -23.83 -16.59
CA ALA A 529 -8.64 -23.94 -15.87
C ALA A 529 -8.76 -22.86 -14.79
N LEU A 530 -7.64 -22.38 -14.26
CA LEU A 530 -7.59 -21.25 -13.30
C LEU A 530 -7.53 -19.90 -14.03
N GLY A 531 -8.23 -18.91 -13.47
CA GLY A 531 -8.14 -17.51 -13.90
C GLY A 531 -6.85 -16.83 -13.42
N SER A 532 -6.42 -15.77 -14.12
CA SER A 532 -5.19 -15.03 -13.78
C SER A 532 -5.20 -14.41 -12.37
N GLU A 533 -6.37 -13.96 -11.89
CA GLU A 533 -6.55 -13.41 -10.54
C GLU A 533 -6.40 -14.49 -9.48
N GLU A 534 -6.98 -15.67 -9.73
CA GLU A 534 -6.88 -16.83 -8.85
C GLU A 534 -5.44 -17.36 -8.77
N ILE A 535 -4.73 -17.42 -9.90
CA ILE A 535 -3.31 -17.74 -9.94
C ILE A 535 -2.51 -16.74 -9.10
N THR A 536 -2.77 -15.44 -9.25
CA THR A 536 -2.06 -14.39 -8.50
C THR A 536 -2.29 -14.52 -6.99
N ARG A 537 -3.53 -14.82 -6.57
CA ARG A 537 -3.87 -15.07 -5.16
C ARG A 537 -3.14 -16.29 -4.63
N LEU A 538 -3.21 -17.43 -5.31
CA LEU A 538 -2.58 -18.68 -4.87
C LEU A 538 -1.03 -18.58 -4.81
N VAL A 539 -0.43 -17.90 -5.78
CA VAL A 539 1.02 -17.61 -5.80
C VAL A 539 1.41 -16.66 -4.66
N THR A 540 0.56 -15.70 -4.33
CA THR A 540 0.76 -14.80 -3.18
C THR A 540 0.66 -15.56 -1.87
N ASP A 541 -0.34 -16.43 -1.73
CA ASP A 541 -0.50 -17.30 -0.56
C ASP A 541 0.70 -18.21 -0.34
N ALA A 542 1.19 -18.84 -1.42
CA ALA A 542 2.37 -19.69 -1.38
C ALA A 542 3.60 -18.94 -0.84
N TYR A 543 3.80 -17.70 -1.30
CA TYR A 543 4.88 -16.83 -0.82
C TYR A 543 4.69 -16.41 0.65
N LEU A 544 3.49 -15.94 1.03
CA LEU A 544 3.22 -15.47 2.39
C LEU A 544 3.37 -16.59 3.42
N ILE A 545 2.89 -17.79 3.13
CA ILE A 545 3.02 -18.95 4.04
C ILE A 545 4.49 -19.29 4.30
N ARG A 546 5.36 -19.24 3.27
CA ARG A 546 6.81 -19.44 3.46
C ARG A 546 7.45 -18.29 4.25
N ARG A 547 7.05 -17.04 3.97
CA ARG A 547 7.55 -15.86 4.70
C ARG A 547 7.15 -15.85 6.18
N TRP A 548 5.98 -16.40 6.51
CA TRP A 548 5.45 -16.44 7.87
C TRP A 548 5.90 -17.65 8.69
N ALA A 549 6.64 -18.58 8.10
CA ALA A 549 7.26 -19.66 8.86
C ALA A 549 8.25 -19.08 9.88
N ARG A 550 8.08 -19.44 11.16
CA ARG A 550 8.87 -18.85 12.26
C ARG A 550 10.32 -19.39 12.25
N GLU A 551 11.22 -18.67 12.91
CA GLU A 551 12.61 -19.13 13.11
C GLU A 551 12.63 -20.44 13.91
N GLY A 552 12.99 -21.53 13.24
CA GLY A 552 13.36 -22.82 13.83
C GLY A 552 14.83 -23.13 13.51
N LYS A 553 15.38 -24.21 14.09
CA LYS A 553 16.77 -24.63 13.88
C LYS A 553 17.07 -24.89 12.39
N GLU A 554 18.34 -24.76 11.98
CA GLU A 554 18.79 -24.94 10.57
C GLU A 554 18.23 -26.22 9.91
N ASP A 555 18.02 -27.30 10.69
CA ASP A 555 17.64 -28.62 10.18
C ASP A 555 16.12 -28.90 10.18
N ASP A 556 15.28 -27.96 10.61
CA ASP A 556 13.82 -28.11 10.56
C ASP A 556 13.31 -27.75 9.15
N PRO A 557 12.41 -28.51 8.50
CA PRO A 557 11.84 -28.10 7.22
C PRO A 557 11.31 -26.67 7.26
N TRP A 558 11.48 -25.94 6.16
CA TRP A 558 11.20 -24.49 6.01
C TRP A 558 9.89 -24.05 6.67
N LEU A 559 8.87 -24.89 6.57
CA LEU A 559 7.60 -24.75 7.28
C LEU A 559 7.72 -25.48 8.62
N ASN A 560 7.76 -24.76 9.73
CA ASN A 560 8.03 -25.31 11.07
C ASN A 560 6.77 -25.67 11.87
N THR A 561 5.57 -25.55 11.28
CA THR A 561 4.31 -26.00 11.87
C THR A 561 3.63 -27.03 10.97
N GLY A 562 2.95 -28.02 11.57
CA GLY A 562 2.20 -29.04 10.81
C GLY A 562 1.15 -28.41 9.89
N MET A 563 0.42 -27.40 10.39
CA MET A 563 -0.59 -26.66 9.64
C MET A 563 -0.03 -25.98 8.39
N GLN A 564 1.15 -25.33 8.47
CA GLN A 564 1.78 -24.72 7.31
C GLN A 564 2.20 -25.75 6.26
N ARG A 565 2.71 -26.92 6.68
CA ARG A 565 3.07 -28.01 5.75
C ARG A 565 1.86 -28.59 5.05
N ASP A 566 0.76 -28.82 5.77
CA ASP A 566 -0.47 -29.34 5.20
C ASP A 566 -1.04 -28.36 4.15
N ARG A 567 -1.05 -27.07 4.46
CA ARG A 567 -1.51 -26.04 3.52
C ARG A 567 -0.61 -25.88 2.30
N ALA A 568 0.70 -25.96 2.48
CA ALA A 568 1.61 -25.95 1.34
C ALA A 568 1.36 -27.14 0.39
N ARG A 569 0.95 -28.30 0.93
CA ARG A 569 0.51 -29.45 0.11
C ARG A 569 -0.82 -29.18 -0.59
N ASP A 570 -1.78 -28.52 0.06
CA ASP A 570 -3.05 -28.13 -0.60
C ASP A 570 -2.84 -27.13 -1.74
N LEU A 571 -2.01 -26.11 -1.52
CA LEU A 571 -1.63 -25.14 -2.56
C LEU A 571 -0.88 -25.83 -3.70
N LEU A 572 0.03 -26.75 -3.36
CA LEU A 572 0.74 -27.56 -4.36
C LEU A 572 -0.26 -28.36 -5.21
N ALA A 573 -1.27 -28.98 -4.60
CA ALA A 573 -2.30 -29.73 -5.31
C ALA A 573 -3.09 -28.81 -6.27
N GLN A 574 -3.52 -27.63 -5.81
CA GLN A 574 -4.27 -26.66 -6.63
C GLN A 574 -3.44 -26.12 -7.81
N LEU A 575 -2.16 -25.83 -7.58
CA LEU A 575 -1.27 -25.26 -8.58
C LEU A 575 -0.70 -26.30 -9.56
N SER A 576 -0.63 -27.58 -9.16
CA SER A 576 -0.01 -28.64 -9.96
C SER A 576 -0.65 -28.86 -11.33
N ALA A 577 -1.95 -28.60 -11.48
CA ALA A 577 -2.64 -28.72 -12.76
C ALA A 577 -2.23 -27.65 -13.78
N GLU A 578 -1.73 -26.49 -13.32
CA GLU A 578 -1.41 -25.33 -14.15
C GLU A 578 0.10 -25.08 -14.31
N GLU A 579 0.95 -25.88 -13.64
CA GLU A 579 2.41 -25.74 -13.71
C GLU A 579 2.95 -25.86 -15.14
N GLY A 580 2.19 -26.52 -16.02
CA GLY A 580 2.53 -26.67 -17.42
C GLY A 580 2.25 -25.46 -18.30
N HIS A 581 1.40 -24.53 -17.86
CA HIS A 581 0.85 -23.44 -18.68
C HIS A 581 1.35 -22.06 -18.24
N ASP A 582 1.64 -21.88 -16.96
CA ASP A 582 2.03 -20.58 -16.39
C ASP A 582 3.41 -20.64 -15.70
N PRO A 583 4.36 -19.74 -16.06
CA PRO A 583 5.70 -19.75 -15.48
C PRO A 583 5.76 -19.31 -14.00
N LEU A 584 4.79 -18.53 -13.51
CA LEU A 584 4.70 -18.18 -12.09
C LEU A 584 4.29 -19.40 -11.29
N VAL A 585 3.27 -20.12 -11.77
CA VAL A 585 2.80 -21.37 -11.18
C VAL A 585 3.93 -22.40 -11.15
N ALA A 586 4.61 -22.63 -12.29
CA ALA A 586 5.70 -23.59 -12.38
C ALA A 586 6.84 -23.33 -11.37
N GLY A 587 7.21 -22.05 -11.22
CA GLY A 587 8.22 -21.65 -10.23
C GLY A 587 7.74 -21.87 -8.79
N GLU A 588 6.49 -21.54 -8.48
CA GLU A 588 5.92 -21.71 -7.14
C GLU A 588 5.69 -23.17 -6.76
N THR A 589 5.21 -24.01 -7.68
CA THR A 589 5.03 -25.45 -7.43
C THR A 589 6.37 -26.11 -7.06
N GLY A 590 7.45 -25.71 -7.72
CA GLY A 590 8.81 -26.13 -7.35
C GLY A 590 9.23 -25.62 -5.96
N MET A 591 8.98 -24.35 -5.64
CA MET A 591 9.29 -23.78 -4.31
C MET A 591 8.47 -24.40 -3.17
N LEU A 592 7.19 -24.72 -3.41
CA LEU A 592 6.33 -25.41 -2.44
C LEU A 592 6.77 -26.86 -2.22
N SER A 593 7.16 -27.56 -3.29
CA SER A 593 7.75 -28.90 -3.18
C SER A 593 9.03 -28.87 -2.34
N LEU A 594 9.88 -27.85 -2.55
CA LEU A 594 11.08 -27.64 -1.76
C LEU A 594 10.77 -27.34 -0.29
N ALA A 595 9.81 -26.45 -0.03
CA ALA A 595 9.43 -26.04 1.33
C ALA A 595 8.75 -27.16 2.15
N THR A 596 8.09 -28.10 1.47
CA THR A 596 7.47 -29.29 2.09
C THR A 596 8.46 -30.45 2.30
N GLY A 597 9.70 -30.32 1.82
CA GLY A 597 10.80 -31.27 2.02
C GLY A 597 11.03 -32.24 0.86
N ASP A 598 10.25 -32.17 -0.22
CA ASP A 598 10.41 -33.03 -1.40
C ASP A 598 11.35 -32.39 -2.43
N ARG A 599 12.65 -32.41 -2.12
CA ARG A 599 13.71 -31.80 -2.95
C ARG A 599 13.80 -32.41 -4.34
N GLN A 600 13.64 -33.74 -4.44
CA GLN A 600 13.81 -34.45 -5.69
C GLN A 600 12.70 -34.10 -6.68
N ARG A 601 11.45 -34.08 -6.20
CA ARG A 601 10.31 -33.61 -6.99
C ARG A 601 10.48 -32.15 -7.40
N ALA A 602 10.92 -31.29 -6.50
CA ALA A 602 11.18 -29.88 -6.82
C ALA A 602 12.17 -29.75 -7.98
N LEU A 603 13.29 -30.49 -7.95
CA LEU A 603 14.30 -30.48 -9.01
C LEU A 603 13.76 -31.00 -10.35
N GLU A 604 13.02 -32.11 -10.34
CA GLU A 604 12.41 -32.68 -11.55
C GLU A 604 11.46 -31.68 -12.21
N LEU A 605 10.52 -31.12 -11.44
CA LEU A 605 9.57 -30.13 -11.93
C LEU A 605 10.26 -28.88 -12.48
N LEU A 606 11.23 -28.35 -11.74
CA LEU A 606 11.91 -27.10 -12.11
C LEU A 606 12.85 -27.26 -13.31
N ARG A 607 13.46 -28.42 -13.51
CA ARG A 607 14.26 -28.72 -14.71
C ARG A 607 13.39 -28.71 -15.96
N ILE A 608 12.23 -29.38 -15.91
CA ILE A 608 11.24 -29.37 -16.99
C ILE A 608 10.71 -27.95 -17.23
N ALA A 609 10.41 -27.22 -16.14
CA ALA A 609 9.90 -25.85 -16.23
C ALA A 609 10.92 -24.87 -16.84
N VAL A 610 12.22 -25.01 -16.58
CA VAL A 610 13.26 -24.15 -17.19
C VAL A 610 13.37 -24.39 -18.70
N GLU A 611 13.17 -25.62 -19.17
CA GLU A 611 13.14 -25.92 -20.60
C GLU A 611 11.91 -25.31 -21.28
N ARG A 612 10.76 -25.36 -20.60
CA ARG A 612 9.49 -24.81 -21.09
C ARG A 612 9.43 -23.28 -21.04
N PHE A 613 9.95 -22.68 -19.98
CA PHE A 613 9.91 -21.25 -19.69
C PHE A 613 11.32 -20.65 -19.51
N PRO A 614 12.20 -20.73 -20.52
CA PRO A 614 13.61 -20.35 -20.40
C PRO A 614 13.84 -18.86 -20.12
N GLY A 615 12.81 -18.04 -20.34
CA GLY A 615 12.78 -16.59 -20.09
C GLY A 615 12.25 -16.18 -18.72
N SER A 616 11.78 -17.09 -17.87
CA SER A 616 11.22 -16.75 -16.56
C SER A 616 12.32 -16.61 -15.49
N PRO A 617 12.55 -15.41 -14.91
CA PRO A 617 13.47 -15.25 -13.79
C PRO A 617 13.02 -16.05 -12.56
N ARG A 618 11.70 -16.17 -12.33
CA ARG A 618 11.13 -16.86 -11.18
C ARG A 618 11.42 -18.36 -11.21
N VAL A 619 11.16 -19.02 -12.36
CA VAL A 619 11.47 -20.45 -12.55
C VAL A 619 12.97 -20.69 -12.43
N ARG A 620 13.78 -19.82 -13.02
CA ARG A 620 15.24 -19.95 -12.97
C ARG A 620 15.81 -19.74 -11.56
N TYR A 621 15.26 -18.82 -10.78
CA TYR A 621 15.60 -18.64 -9.37
C TYR A 621 15.21 -19.88 -8.57
N ALA A 622 13.98 -20.38 -8.73
CA ALA A 622 13.50 -21.57 -8.03
C ALA A 622 14.40 -22.79 -8.31
N LEU A 623 14.82 -23.01 -9.57
CA LEU A 623 15.76 -24.08 -9.90
C LEU A 623 17.12 -23.89 -9.22
N ALA A 624 17.70 -22.68 -9.32
CA ALA A 624 18.99 -22.38 -8.69
C ALA A 624 18.95 -22.58 -7.15
N ARG A 625 17.81 -22.25 -6.55
CA ARG A 625 17.52 -22.47 -5.13
C ARG A 625 17.44 -23.96 -4.80
N ALA A 626 16.67 -24.74 -5.56
CA ALA A 626 16.53 -26.18 -5.35
C ALA A 626 17.87 -26.94 -5.53
N GLU A 627 18.65 -26.60 -6.56
CA GLU A 627 19.99 -27.16 -6.78
C GLU A 627 20.92 -26.87 -5.60
N ARG A 628 20.86 -25.66 -5.03
CA ARG A 628 21.63 -25.31 -3.83
C ARG A 628 21.21 -26.13 -2.62
N GLU A 629 19.90 -26.27 -2.37
CA GLU A 629 19.41 -27.06 -1.22
C GLU A 629 19.81 -28.53 -1.33
N GLU A 630 19.75 -29.09 -2.53
CA GLU A 630 20.18 -30.46 -2.75
C GLU A 630 21.68 -30.63 -2.54
N ALA A 631 22.49 -29.71 -3.09
CA ALA A 631 23.94 -29.71 -2.86
C ALA A 631 24.29 -29.60 -1.37
N MET A 632 23.57 -28.78 -0.61
CA MET A 632 23.78 -28.68 0.84
C MET A 632 23.40 -29.97 1.57
N ALA A 633 22.37 -30.68 1.10
CA ALA A 633 21.88 -31.88 1.77
C ALA A 633 22.73 -33.13 1.48
N THR A 634 23.30 -33.20 0.27
CA THR A 634 24.19 -34.30 -0.15
C THR A 634 25.65 -34.01 0.12
N GLU A 635 25.97 -32.79 0.54
CA GLU A 635 27.34 -32.25 0.62
C GLU A 635 28.12 -32.33 -0.71
N ASP A 636 27.40 -32.44 -1.84
CA ASP A 636 27.98 -32.54 -3.18
C ASP A 636 27.89 -31.20 -3.92
N ALA A 637 29.04 -30.54 -4.07
CA ALA A 637 29.14 -29.29 -4.83
C ALA A 637 28.78 -29.45 -6.32
N ALA A 638 28.83 -30.66 -6.88
CA ALA A 638 28.45 -30.92 -8.28
C ALA A 638 26.94 -30.79 -8.52
N ALA A 639 26.12 -30.91 -7.47
CA ALA A 639 24.67 -30.74 -7.56
C ALA A 639 24.24 -29.28 -7.75
N MET A 640 25.09 -28.31 -7.42
CA MET A 640 24.82 -26.88 -7.63
C MET A 640 25.43 -26.40 -8.94
N THR A 641 24.64 -25.77 -9.82
CA THR A 641 25.16 -25.21 -11.09
C THR A 641 25.34 -23.68 -10.98
N PRO A 642 26.58 -23.14 -10.87
CA PRO A 642 26.81 -21.69 -10.74
C PRO A 642 26.31 -20.88 -11.95
N ARG A 643 26.16 -21.55 -13.10
CA ARG A 643 25.63 -20.94 -14.33
C ARG A 643 24.17 -20.49 -14.19
N GLN A 644 23.37 -21.11 -13.31
CA GLN A 644 21.97 -20.71 -13.12
C GLN A 644 21.87 -19.30 -12.53
N TRP A 645 22.65 -19.01 -11.50
CA TRP A 645 22.74 -17.69 -10.88
C TRP A 645 23.19 -16.60 -11.86
N LYS A 646 24.19 -16.90 -12.71
CA LYS A 646 24.64 -15.97 -13.77
C LYS A 646 23.58 -15.75 -14.85
N LYS A 647 22.83 -16.80 -15.22
CA LYS A 647 21.76 -16.72 -16.22
C LYS A 647 20.53 -15.97 -15.67
N LEU A 648 20.25 -16.05 -14.38
CA LEU A 648 19.18 -15.31 -13.71
C LEU A 648 19.36 -13.80 -13.91
N VAL A 649 20.58 -13.32 -13.66
CA VAL A 649 20.95 -11.90 -13.83
C VAL A 649 20.85 -11.41 -15.28
N ARG A 650 21.05 -12.30 -16.26
CA ARG A 650 20.88 -11.94 -17.68
C ARG A 650 19.41 -11.77 -18.08
N LEU A 651 18.52 -12.56 -17.47
CA LEU A 651 17.08 -12.40 -17.70
C LEU A 651 16.57 -11.14 -17.02
N ASP A 652 17.08 -10.89 -15.82
CA ASP A 652 16.69 -9.74 -15.04
C ASP A 652 17.89 -9.15 -14.28
N ARG A 653 18.35 -8.00 -14.77
CA ARG A 653 19.42 -7.22 -14.15
C ARG A 653 19.06 -6.78 -12.74
N HIS A 654 17.79 -6.79 -12.35
CA HIS A 654 17.39 -6.42 -11.01
C HIS A 654 17.72 -7.47 -9.96
N LEU A 655 18.01 -8.70 -10.37
CA LEU A 655 18.45 -9.79 -9.51
C LEU A 655 19.98 -9.89 -9.43
N PHE A 656 20.71 -8.87 -9.92
CA PHE A 656 22.17 -8.79 -9.93
C PHE A 656 22.85 -9.30 -8.64
N PRO A 657 22.39 -8.92 -7.44
CA PRO A 657 23.07 -9.31 -6.20
C PRO A 657 23.03 -10.81 -5.91
N LEU A 658 22.01 -11.50 -6.43
CA LEU A 658 21.82 -12.93 -6.21
C LEU A 658 22.90 -13.77 -6.88
N GLN A 659 23.63 -13.23 -7.86
CA GLN A 659 24.75 -13.97 -8.49
C GLN A 659 25.87 -14.30 -7.50
N TRP A 660 26.00 -13.50 -6.43
CA TRP A 660 27.04 -13.68 -5.42
C TRP A 660 26.45 -14.23 -4.13
N LEU A 661 25.33 -13.65 -3.65
CA LEU A 661 24.68 -14.11 -2.43
C LEU A 661 24.25 -15.58 -2.56
N GLY A 662 23.67 -15.95 -3.70
CA GLY A 662 23.16 -17.29 -3.97
C GLY A 662 24.22 -18.39 -3.71
N PRO A 663 25.33 -18.39 -4.50
CA PRO A 663 26.42 -19.34 -4.29
C PRO A 663 27.13 -19.21 -2.94
N LEU A 664 27.23 -18.00 -2.38
CA LEU A 664 27.89 -17.76 -1.09
C LEU A 664 27.23 -18.57 0.03
N LEU A 665 25.89 -18.65 0.07
CA LEU A 665 25.18 -19.40 1.12
C LEU A 665 25.49 -20.91 1.12
N PHE A 666 25.93 -21.47 -0.01
CA PHE A 666 26.45 -22.84 -0.07
C PHE A 666 27.92 -22.89 0.36
N GLN A 667 28.75 -22.02 -0.22
CA GLN A 667 30.21 -22.01 -0.03
C GLN A 667 30.61 -21.86 1.44
N VAL A 668 29.88 -21.07 2.24
CA VAL A 668 30.18 -20.88 3.66
C VAL A 668 30.15 -22.17 4.49
N ARG A 669 29.59 -23.28 3.97
CA ARG A 669 29.61 -24.60 4.63
C ARG A 669 30.92 -25.36 4.45
N PHE A 670 31.67 -25.10 3.36
CA PHE A 670 32.84 -25.90 2.97
C PHE A 670 34.16 -25.15 3.17
N PRO A 671 35.13 -25.74 3.91
CA PRO A 671 36.47 -25.17 4.09
C PRO A 671 37.22 -24.89 2.79
N ASP A 672 37.17 -25.80 1.83
CA ASP A 672 37.99 -25.77 0.61
C ASP A 672 37.53 -24.74 -0.45
N SER A 673 36.43 -24.02 -0.17
CA SER A 673 35.83 -23.05 -1.11
C SER A 673 36.40 -21.63 -0.98
N ASP A 674 37.47 -21.42 -0.22
CA ASP A 674 37.93 -20.10 0.24
C ASP A 674 38.19 -19.08 -0.86
N SER A 675 38.81 -19.47 -1.98
CA SER A 675 39.06 -18.54 -3.08
C SER A 675 37.77 -18.05 -3.76
N ALA A 676 36.82 -18.96 -3.99
CA ALA A 676 35.53 -18.62 -4.60
C ALA A 676 34.62 -17.86 -3.63
N LEU A 677 34.63 -18.24 -2.35
CA LEU A 677 33.93 -17.57 -1.26
C LEU A 677 34.44 -16.14 -1.09
N GLN A 678 35.76 -15.93 -1.07
CA GLN A 678 36.37 -14.61 -0.96
C GLN A 678 36.02 -13.72 -2.16
N GLY A 679 36.01 -14.26 -3.38
CA GLY A 679 35.59 -13.53 -4.58
C GLY A 679 34.13 -13.07 -4.49
N ASN A 680 33.21 -13.97 -4.13
CA ASN A 680 31.79 -13.63 -4.01
C ASN A 680 31.53 -12.64 -2.87
N ILE A 681 32.21 -12.78 -1.72
CA ILE A 681 32.12 -11.83 -0.61
C ILE A 681 32.61 -10.44 -1.04
N GLN A 682 33.74 -10.37 -1.73
CA GLN A 682 34.32 -9.10 -2.17
C GLN A 682 33.38 -8.37 -3.14
N GLU A 683 32.90 -9.07 -4.16
CA GLU A 683 31.97 -8.50 -5.13
C GLU A 683 30.64 -8.09 -4.49
N LEU A 684 30.10 -8.91 -3.59
CA LEU A 684 28.89 -8.58 -2.86
C LEU A 684 29.10 -7.38 -1.93
N ALA A 685 30.23 -7.30 -1.22
CA ALA A 685 30.59 -6.17 -0.37
C ALA A 685 30.76 -4.88 -1.19
N ASP A 686 31.45 -4.96 -2.32
CA ASP A 686 31.59 -3.84 -3.27
C ASP A 686 30.24 -3.37 -3.78
N TRP A 687 29.34 -4.30 -4.11
CA TRP A 687 27.99 -3.98 -4.55
C TRP A 687 27.14 -3.37 -3.43
N LEU A 688 27.25 -3.89 -2.20
CA LEU A 688 26.54 -3.40 -1.02
C LEU A 688 26.98 -1.98 -0.61
N ARG A 689 28.20 -1.54 -0.99
CA ARG A 689 28.67 -0.17 -0.70
C ARG A 689 27.77 0.90 -1.32
N PRO A 690 27.56 2.03 -0.61
CA PRO A 690 26.86 3.20 -1.17
C PRO A 690 27.51 3.66 -2.48
N GLY A 691 26.70 3.95 -3.50
CA GLY A 691 27.17 4.49 -4.79
C GLY A 691 27.58 3.47 -5.86
N PHE A 692 27.62 2.16 -5.57
CA PHE A 692 27.91 1.15 -6.61
C PHE A 692 26.75 0.97 -7.61
N ALA A 693 25.49 1.09 -7.17
CA ALA A 693 24.30 0.92 -8.04
C ALA A 693 24.18 1.96 -9.16
N SER A 694 24.68 3.18 -8.96
CA SER A 694 24.55 4.27 -9.94
C SER A 694 25.41 4.04 -11.19
N ARG A 695 26.47 3.21 -11.12
CA ARG A 695 27.36 2.92 -12.26
C ARG A 695 26.76 1.97 -13.30
N ASN A 696 25.78 1.15 -12.93
CA ASN A 696 25.23 0.09 -13.79
C ASN A 696 23.77 0.34 -14.24
N GLY A 697 23.25 1.56 -14.06
CA GLY A 697 21.88 1.92 -14.48
C GLY A 697 20.78 1.26 -13.66
N ALA A 698 21.11 0.74 -12.47
CA ALA A 698 20.13 0.24 -11.50
C ALA A 698 19.59 1.41 -10.67
N ASP A 699 18.27 1.47 -10.45
CA ASP A 699 17.65 2.46 -9.56
C ASP A 699 18.26 2.32 -8.14
N PRO A 700 19.06 3.29 -7.68
CA PRO A 700 19.73 3.20 -6.38
C PRO A 700 18.72 3.09 -5.23
N SER A 701 17.52 3.68 -5.37
CA SER A 701 16.50 3.67 -4.32
C SER A 701 15.92 2.28 -4.07
N PHE A 702 15.86 1.44 -5.10
CA PHE A 702 15.27 0.11 -5.02
C PHE A 702 16.12 -0.87 -4.20
N TYR A 703 17.45 -0.77 -4.28
CA TYR A 703 18.33 -1.73 -3.63
C TYR A 703 18.78 -1.35 -2.24
N THR A 704 18.64 -0.08 -1.85
CA THR A 704 19.19 0.38 -0.58
C THR A 704 18.57 -0.36 0.60
N TRP A 705 17.27 -0.67 0.55
CA TRP A 705 16.64 -1.47 1.59
C TRP A 705 17.20 -2.88 1.67
N TRP A 706 17.38 -3.53 0.52
CA TRP A 706 17.88 -4.89 0.44
C TRP A 706 19.33 -4.95 0.93
N ARG A 707 20.16 -3.98 0.52
CA ARG A 707 21.56 -3.86 0.95
C ARG A 707 21.68 -3.78 2.46
N LYS A 708 20.91 -2.89 3.09
CA LYS A 708 20.96 -2.66 4.52
C LYS A 708 20.32 -3.77 5.35
N ALA A 709 19.45 -4.58 4.75
CA ALA A 709 18.91 -5.78 5.38
C ALA A 709 19.90 -6.96 5.29
N VAL A 710 20.58 -7.15 4.16
CA VAL A 710 21.53 -8.25 3.94
C VAL A 710 22.88 -8.00 4.61
N TYR A 711 23.34 -6.75 4.60
CA TYR A 711 24.63 -6.37 5.17
C TYR A 711 24.83 -6.83 6.63
N PRO A 712 23.97 -6.48 7.60
CA PRO A 712 24.17 -6.88 8.99
C PRO A 712 24.08 -8.40 9.18
N LEU A 713 23.35 -9.11 8.33
CA LEU A 713 23.24 -10.57 8.37
C LEU A 713 24.51 -11.29 7.90
N LEU A 714 25.35 -10.65 7.09
CA LEU A 714 26.62 -11.21 6.60
C LEU A 714 27.84 -10.69 7.36
N PHE A 715 27.87 -9.38 7.65
CA PHE A 715 29.05 -8.69 8.17
C PHE A 715 28.90 -8.24 9.63
N GLY A 716 27.69 -8.27 10.20
CA GLY A 716 27.40 -7.69 11.50
C GLY A 716 27.52 -6.16 11.50
N ALA A 717 27.83 -5.58 12.67
CA ALA A 717 28.00 -4.14 12.85
C ALA A 717 29.38 -3.58 12.41
N ALA A 718 30.23 -4.39 11.77
CA ALA A 718 31.59 -4.01 11.43
C ALA A 718 31.66 -3.08 10.21
N ASP A 719 32.63 -2.17 10.23
CA ASP A 719 32.96 -1.25 9.13
C ASP A 719 33.77 -1.99 8.04
N LEU A 720 33.49 -1.73 6.76
CA LEU A 720 34.12 -2.38 5.60
C LEU A 720 35.59 -1.96 5.37
N SER A 721 36.14 -1.13 6.25
CA SER A 721 37.49 -0.59 6.15
C SER A 721 38.57 -1.63 6.49
N GLU A 722 38.23 -2.71 7.20
CA GLU A 722 39.12 -3.83 7.48
C GLU A 722 38.83 -5.04 6.58
N ARG A 723 39.88 -5.81 6.24
CA ARG A 723 39.71 -7.06 5.47
C ARG A 723 38.73 -7.98 6.21
N PRO A 724 37.69 -8.50 5.54
CA PRO A 724 36.69 -9.33 6.21
C PRO A 724 37.31 -10.62 6.78
N ASP A 725 37.09 -10.86 8.08
CA ASP A 725 37.39 -12.13 8.72
C ASP A 725 36.44 -13.21 8.17
N MET A 726 36.99 -14.13 7.40
CA MET A 726 36.25 -15.21 6.73
C MET A 726 35.58 -16.15 7.73
N GLY A 727 36.19 -16.39 8.90
CA GLY A 727 35.59 -17.21 9.96
C GLY A 727 34.34 -16.54 10.53
N ARG A 728 34.40 -15.23 10.74
CA ARG A 728 33.27 -14.44 11.22
C ARG A 728 32.12 -14.38 10.20
N ILE A 729 32.42 -14.18 8.92
CA ILE A 729 31.40 -14.19 7.86
C ILE A 729 30.73 -15.55 7.74
N ARG A 730 31.49 -16.66 7.79
CA ARG A 730 30.89 -18.00 7.81
C ARG A 730 29.95 -18.17 9.00
N GLY A 731 30.36 -17.72 10.19
CA GLY A 731 29.54 -17.75 11.39
C GLY A 731 28.23 -16.99 11.21
N HIS A 732 28.29 -15.75 10.73
CA HIS A 732 27.11 -14.91 10.48
C HIS A 732 26.20 -15.46 9.38
N ALA A 733 26.76 -15.88 8.25
CA ALA A 733 25.99 -16.40 7.13
C ALA A 733 25.25 -17.70 7.49
N ARG A 734 25.87 -18.59 8.28
CA ARG A 734 25.22 -19.80 8.82
C ARG A 734 24.13 -19.43 9.83
N ALA A 735 24.45 -18.59 10.81
CA ALA A 735 23.49 -18.16 11.83
C ALA A 735 22.26 -17.45 11.25
N ASN A 736 22.45 -16.70 10.16
CA ASN A 736 21.40 -15.91 9.49
C ASN A 736 20.90 -16.54 8.19
N TYR A 737 21.20 -17.83 7.93
CA TYR A 737 20.94 -18.48 6.65
C TYR A 737 19.48 -18.31 6.18
N ARG A 738 18.52 -18.59 7.06
CA ARG A 738 17.08 -18.43 6.75
C ARG A 738 16.70 -16.99 6.43
N ALA A 739 17.19 -16.03 7.21
CA ALA A 739 16.94 -14.61 6.99
C ALA A 739 17.53 -14.15 5.64
N LEU A 740 18.71 -14.65 5.27
CA LEU A 740 19.35 -14.33 3.99
C LEU A 740 18.56 -14.89 2.81
N VAL A 741 18.09 -16.14 2.89
CA VAL A 741 17.20 -16.72 1.86
C VAL A 741 15.88 -15.94 1.76
N ALA A 742 15.28 -15.57 2.89
CA ALA A 742 14.06 -14.76 2.88
C ALA A 742 14.28 -13.43 2.14
N LYS A 743 15.47 -12.83 2.25
CA LYS A 743 15.85 -11.64 1.47
C LYS A 743 16.07 -11.93 -0.01
N GLU A 744 16.51 -13.14 -0.39
CA GLU A 744 16.53 -13.53 -1.80
C GLU A 744 15.11 -13.64 -2.37
N GLU A 745 14.21 -14.36 -1.69
CA GLU A 745 12.81 -14.52 -2.11
C GLU A 745 12.08 -13.17 -2.16
N GLU A 746 12.28 -12.31 -1.16
CA GLU A 746 11.69 -10.97 -1.12
C GLU A 746 12.14 -10.10 -2.30
N LEU A 747 13.40 -10.23 -2.73
CA LEU A 747 13.92 -9.50 -3.90
C LEU A 747 13.27 -9.99 -5.20
N VAL A 748 13.16 -11.31 -5.37
CA VAL A 748 12.53 -11.94 -6.54
C VAL A 748 11.03 -11.61 -6.61
N TYR A 749 10.33 -11.71 -5.47
CA TYR A 749 8.89 -11.47 -5.38
C TYR A 749 8.52 -10.01 -5.63
N ARG A 750 9.26 -9.05 -5.02
CA ARG A 750 9.01 -7.61 -5.24
C ARG A 750 9.30 -7.15 -6.66
N HIS A 751 10.17 -7.87 -7.40
CA HIS A 751 10.42 -7.56 -8.79
C HIS A 751 9.37 -8.17 -9.72
N ALA A 752 8.93 -9.41 -9.47
CA ALA A 752 7.96 -10.10 -10.31
C ALA A 752 6.53 -9.50 -10.31
N ARG A 753 6.22 -8.60 -9.35
CA ARG A 753 4.96 -7.85 -9.27
C ARG A 753 4.99 -6.47 -9.95
N ARG A 754 6.15 -6.03 -10.43
CA ARG A 754 6.28 -4.84 -11.30
C ARG A 754 6.25 -5.28 -12.75
#